data_AF-A0A366WJX7-F1
#
_entry.id   AF-A0A366WJX7-F1
#
_cell.length_a   1.000
_cell.length_b   1.000
_cell.length_c   1.000
_cell.angle_alpha   90.00
_cell.angle_beta   90.00
_cell.angle_gamma   90.00
#
_symmetry.space_group_name_H-M   'P 1'
#
loop_
_entity.id
_entity.type
_entity.pdbx_description
1 polymer ?
#
loop_
_entity_poly.entity_id
_entity_poly.type
_entity_poly.pdbx_seq_one_letter_code
_entity_poly.pdbx_strand_id
1 'polypeptide(L)'
;MIRKRLYRLKTVLLRKLQYGGPLRLSKLLIRYKQYKLAGYVLYLPGRYNKNCLRTLKLKKAAYEGQGDFARASEYQARRLRLLMAEPIKDKNYDALLALMAEMERTTRAAPFKAGQLIARQMVSDPGRRRVLGAALRTQKNFKDSAYLIHIITLCRAMKGAYRPAARMAVKELANPHDAPELLQARRTKILQGSWRVVDLIARESMDWANESGDYDSFLTEATNKKKPAKGVDETTEEAVAAKEKEALSRMQSFKELTLQGRLRDKYLKICDEEFADATTLRAKIKAAQDMVRASVRHVPDYSSSYELARTRLTGMNAELEALFDDTTPRTVAQNTEMVLGLCDYLLLARRLGMEAEKTKILQRMEALSEQPDMLAVLWPVPAMIARDVSQAQLAGRIMARLEVGKPKINRDMQNYFRWAMITREYEKANAFYKALPKNLLRRSGLLYYANILQRQGQFKEALDLVRDVYGQLLSNPSTVNAYSSHSLIKRVGELRFLIETAKHFQSVPQPQNPKGVILIAPRNIDQLRRNPLMVLVEFKRKGWAVVPIVEGFLPRELTGIEEIDVMNGAINPNICLSDDAIEAMPEIEDFVFEPENATLRWGPIDLGHSLWEDAAINRRRYTIHWQCPELQNYLGGLADWTRAEGRVLQYARQKNAELNLPTGCISLFSYRLPDSLLRFFCEEHGDPEQFFCLQAANGYQNYFTNFSTNVSQRFVLRNVTKHPEVRSGSFPIPEYFENYYERRKPHISEIMERFIGVTKVKRSTEGTSGRPPEAEALDARIRAWQAKGGKIACAFGKVVCDSGVPYDGGPAHQSMKDWLNHCIRAVQGSNTLLLIKPHPHELNNQIATFPTEYFRELIEEPLGENAIFMGHRWFDMHDMQDRMDMGLVYNGTTAIELGIMGIPCVLASHFAPIDYPIGHAAPKDRADFEAYVRFEKPLQVATDLRERAAVWLDYMANEEFTQAYRFHTRPVTNKVLYPPYWFSDDVQKHVEAPDAAVVELAGRALGERFEPGFPVVQKVESKPHIHIPGAAAPSPLETETASRGSDTTILAKTHIRH
;
A
#
# COMPACT_ATOMS: atom_id res chain seq x y z
N MET A 1 -78.66 -3.40 -5.56
CA MET A 1 -77.64 -4.18 -6.32
C MET A 1 -77.29 -3.59 -7.69
N ILE A 2 -78.27 -3.20 -8.51
CA ILE A 2 -78.11 -2.73 -9.91
C ILE A 2 -77.11 -1.56 -10.07
N ARG A 3 -77.13 -0.53 -9.20
CA ARG A 3 -76.15 0.59 -9.24
C ARG A 3 -74.67 0.12 -9.18
N LYS A 4 -74.34 -0.93 -8.40
CA LYS A 4 -72.97 -1.51 -8.36
C LYS A 4 -72.60 -2.22 -9.67
N ARG A 5 -73.55 -2.88 -10.35
CA ARG A 5 -73.34 -3.48 -11.69
C ARG A 5 -73.13 -2.40 -12.76
N LEU A 6 -73.99 -1.38 -12.80
CA LEU A 6 -73.85 -0.24 -13.73
C LEU A 6 -72.55 0.54 -13.52
N TYR A 7 -72.14 0.77 -12.27
CA TYR A 7 -70.85 1.42 -11.98
C TYR A 7 -69.68 0.55 -12.48
N ARG A 8 -69.65 -0.76 -12.18
CA ARG A 8 -68.65 -1.70 -12.74
C ARG A 8 -68.63 -1.67 -14.27
N LEU A 9 -69.79 -1.72 -14.93
CA LEU A 9 -69.88 -1.67 -16.40
C LEU A 9 -69.33 -0.35 -16.95
N LYS A 10 -69.72 0.80 -16.39
CA LYS A 10 -69.23 2.13 -16.79
C LYS A 10 -67.71 2.23 -16.61
N THR A 11 -67.16 1.75 -15.48
CA THR A 11 -65.71 1.71 -15.23
C THR A 11 -64.96 0.76 -16.18
N VAL A 12 -65.54 -0.39 -16.54
CA VAL A 12 -64.94 -1.34 -17.51
C VAL A 12 -64.99 -0.78 -18.94
N LEU A 13 -66.08 -0.12 -19.33
CA LEU A 13 -66.22 0.52 -20.64
C LEU A 13 -65.26 1.70 -20.78
N LEU A 14 -65.17 2.56 -19.76
CA LEU A 14 -64.17 3.65 -19.69
C LEU A 14 -62.74 3.11 -19.76
N ARG A 15 -62.39 2.04 -19.03
CA ARG A 15 -61.07 1.38 -19.16
C ARG A 15 -60.82 0.81 -20.57
N LYS A 16 -61.83 0.25 -21.25
CA LYS A 16 -61.69 -0.23 -22.63
C LYS A 16 -61.47 0.93 -23.61
N LEU A 17 -62.26 2.00 -23.53
CA LEU A 17 -62.23 3.15 -24.44
C LEU A 17 -61.02 4.07 -24.20
N GLN A 18 -60.71 4.43 -22.96
CA GLN A 18 -59.64 5.37 -22.62
C GLN A 18 -58.25 4.73 -22.54
N TYR A 19 -58.17 3.39 -22.49
CA TYR A 19 -56.92 2.65 -22.27
C TYR A 19 -56.70 1.49 -23.24
N GLY A 20 -57.70 0.61 -23.41
CA GLY A 20 -57.57 -0.59 -24.25
C GLY A 20 -57.48 -0.29 -25.76
N GLY A 21 -58.40 0.54 -26.27
CA GLY A 21 -58.46 0.97 -27.67
C GLY A 21 -57.20 1.72 -28.11
N PRO A 22 -56.81 2.82 -27.44
CA PRO A 22 -55.62 3.61 -27.78
C PRO A 22 -54.33 2.78 -27.86
N LEU A 23 -54.12 1.82 -26.94
CA LEU A 23 -52.93 0.96 -26.97
C LEU A 23 -52.93 -0.01 -28.17
N ARG A 24 -54.09 -0.54 -28.57
CA ARG A 24 -54.21 -1.40 -29.77
C ARG A 24 -53.97 -0.59 -31.04
N LEU A 25 -54.62 0.57 -31.17
CA LEU A 25 -54.46 1.48 -32.30
C LEU A 25 -53.01 1.95 -32.44
N SER A 26 -52.37 2.36 -31.34
CA SER A 26 -50.95 2.78 -31.35
C SER A 26 -50.00 1.67 -31.79
N LYS A 27 -50.24 0.42 -31.37
CA LYS A 27 -49.47 -0.75 -31.82
C LYS A 27 -49.64 -1.00 -33.32
N LEU A 28 -50.85 -0.77 -33.85
CA LEU A 28 -51.14 -0.87 -35.28
C LEU A 28 -50.44 0.24 -36.08
N LEU A 29 -50.55 1.49 -35.63
CA LEU A 29 -49.89 2.65 -36.24
C LEU A 29 -48.35 2.50 -36.28
N ILE A 30 -47.73 1.98 -35.22
CA ILE A 30 -46.28 1.68 -35.20
C ILE A 30 -45.90 0.62 -36.25
N ARG A 31 -46.75 -0.40 -36.50
CA ARG A 31 -46.51 -1.40 -37.56
C ARG A 31 -46.56 -0.77 -38.95
N TYR A 32 -47.47 0.17 -39.18
CA TYR A 32 -47.58 0.93 -40.43
C TYR A 32 -46.61 2.13 -40.51
N LYS A 33 -45.58 2.20 -39.66
CA LYS A 33 -44.60 3.30 -39.58
C LYS A 33 -45.20 4.70 -39.33
N GLN A 34 -46.46 4.78 -38.86
CA GLN A 34 -47.18 6.02 -38.54
C GLN A 34 -46.83 6.52 -37.13
N TYR A 35 -45.55 6.80 -36.91
CA TYR A 35 -44.98 6.97 -35.57
C TYR A 35 -45.45 8.24 -34.84
N LYS A 36 -45.61 9.37 -35.55
CA LYS A 36 -46.15 10.62 -34.97
C LYS A 36 -47.59 10.42 -34.47
N LEU A 37 -48.45 9.86 -35.31
CA LEU A 37 -49.84 9.49 -34.97
C LEU A 37 -49.90 8.53 -33.78
N ALA A 38 -49.05 7.50 -33.75
CA ALA A 38 -48.94 6.61 -32.58
C ALA A 38 -48.56 7.38 -31.30
N GLY A 39 -47.64 8.34 -31.40
CA GLY A 39 -47.25 9.23 -30.29
C GLY A 39 -48.43 10.01 -29.72
N TYR A 40 -49.26 10.62 -30.60
CA TYR A 40 -50.47 11.34 -30.20
C TYR A 40 -51.51 10.42 -29.55
N VAL A 41 -51.81 9.26 -30.13
CA VAL A 41 -52.77 8.30 -29.55
C VAL A 41 -52.31 7.80 -28.16
N LEU A 42 -51.00 7.70 -27.92
CA LEU A 42 -50.41 7.35 -26.62
C LEU A 42 -50.44 8.48 -25.58
N TYR A 43 -50.84 9.70 -25.94
CA TYR A 43 -51.00 10.81 -24.99
C TYR A 43 -52.09 10.50 -23.96
N LEU A 44 -53.29 10.10 -24.41
CA LEU A 44 -54.45 9.76 -23.59
C LEU A 44 -54.15 8.70 -22.50
N PRO A 45 -53.72 7.45 -22.82
CA PRO A 45 -53.38 6.47 -21.80
C PRO A 45 -52.17 6.90 -20.95
N GLY A 46 -51.27 7.72 -21.51
CA GLY A 46 -50.16 8.33 -20.79
C GLY A 46 -50.57 9.36 -19.73
N ARG A 47 -51.69 10.07 -19.95
CA ARG A 47 -52.26 11.04 -18.98
C ARG A 47 -52.92 10.31 -17.81
N TYR A 48 -53.72 9.27 -18.08
CA TYR A 48 -54.45 8.52 -17.05
C TYR A 48 -53.57 7.60 -16.20
N ASN A 49 -52.53 6.99 -16.77
CA ASN A 49 -51.55 6.23 -15.98
C ASN A 49 -50.14 6.36 -16.59
N LYS A 50 -49.41 7.34 -16.06
CA LYS A 50 -48.03 7.69 -16.45
C LYS A 50 -47.00 6.55 -16.24
N ASN A 51 -47.37 5.49 -15.49
CA ASN A 51 -46.48 4.37 -15.14
C ASN A 51 -46.91 3.02 -15.78
N CYS A 52 -47.84 3.00 -16.73
CA CYS A 52 -48.21 1.75 -17.39
C CYS A 52 -47.10 1.24 -18.32
N LEU A 53 -46.56 0.05 -18.01
CA LEU A 53 -45.50 -0.61 -18.78
C LEU A 53 -45.79 -0.78 -20.28
N ARG A 54 -47.06 -1.03 -20.64
CA ARG A 54 -47.49 -1.16 -22.05
C ARG A 54 -47.45 0.17 -22.78
N THR A 55 -47.94 1.24 -22.14
CA THR A 55 -47.89 2.62 -22.68
C THR A 55 -46.45 3.08 -22.87
N LEU A 56 -45.57 2.83 -21.88
CA LEU A 56 -44.16 3.19 -21.97
C LEU A 56 -43.42 2.43 -23.09
N LYS A 57 -43.66 1.13 -23.26
CA LYS A 57 -43.08 0.33 -24.36
C LYS A 57 -43.48 0.86 -25.74
N LEU A 58 -44.76 1.22 -25.93
CA LEU A 58 -45.24 1.77 -27.19
C LEU A 58 -44.73 3.20 -27.42
N LYS A 59 -44.61 4.02 -26.37
CA LYS A 59 -44.01 5.36 -26.49
C LYS A 59 -42.54 5.29 -26.91
N LYS A 60 -41.75 4.37 -26.35
CA LYS A 60 -40.37 4.12 -26.80
C LYS A 60 -40.32 3.87 -28.30
N ALA A 61 -41.06 2.87 -28.79
CA ALA A 61 -41.07 2.51 -30.21
C ALA A 61 -41.60 3.64 -31.13
N ALA A 62 -42.55 4.46 -30.66
CA ALA A 62 -43.04 5.61 -31.41
C ALA A 62 -42.01 6.75 -31.52
N TYR A 63 -41.24 7.05 -30.47
CA TYR A 63 -40.18 8.08 -30.56
C TYR A 63 -38.94 7.58 -31.29
N GLU A 64 -38.58 6.30 -31.12
CA GLU A 64 -37.48 5.64 -31.82
C GLU A 64 -37.72 5.62 -33.34
N GLY A 65 -38.94 5.31 -33.79
CA GLY A 65 -39.32 5.41 -35.21
C GLY A 65 -39.40 6.86 -35.75
N GLN A 66 -39.40 7.88 -34.88
CA GLN A 66 -39.29 9.30 -35.28
C GLN A 66 -37.83 9.81 -35.29
N GLY A 67 -36.85 8.98 -34.93
CA GLY A 67 -35.46 9.41 -34.71
C GLY A 67 -35.21 10.14 -33.37
N ASP A 68 -36.23 10.30 -32.51
CA ASP A 68 -36.08 10.90 -31.18
C ASP A 68 -35.59 9.85 -30.16
N PHE A 69 -34.33 9.44 -30.33
CA PHE A 69 -33.67 8.46 -29.48
C PHE A 69 -33.56 8.93 -28.01
N ALA A 70 -33.50 10.25 -27.77
CA ALA A 70 -33.40 10.83 -26.44
C ALA A 70 -34.67 10.61 -25.60
N ARG A 71 -35.86 10.87 -26.17
CA ARG A 71 -37.14 10.56 -25.51
C ARG A 71 -37.42 9.06 -25.51
N ALA A 72 -37.08 8.34 -26.57
CA ALA A 72 -37.21 6.88 -26.60
C ALA A 72 -36.46 6.22 -25.43
N SER A 73 -35.22 6.65 -25.20
CA SER A 73 -34.38 6.24 -24.07
C SER A 73 -35.02 6.59 -22.72
N GLU A 74 -35.59 7.79 -22.55
CA GLU A 74 -36.27 8.18 -21.31
C GLU A 74 -37.44 7.26 -20.96
N TYR A 75 -38.30 6.96 -21.94
CA TYR A 75 -39.45 6.07 -21.74
C TYR A 75 -39.01 4.63 -21.44
N GLN A 76 -37.93 4.14 -22.05
CA GLN A 76 -37.34 2.84 -21.71
C GLN A 76 -36.75 2.83 -20.29
N ALA A 77 -35.95 3.83 -19.91
CA ALA A 77 -35.39 3.94 -18.56
C ALA A 77 -36.50 3.99 -17.49
N ARG A 78 -37.58 4.74 -17.74
CA ARG A 78 -38.77 4.77 -16.87
C ARG A 78 -39.46 3.40 -16.77
N ARG A 79 -39.62 2.68 -17.89
CA ARG A 79 -40.19 1.33 -17.92
C ARG A 79 -39.32 0.35 -17.11
N LEU A 80 -38.00 0.39 -17.29
CA LEU A 80 -37.07 -0.49 -16.61
C LEU A 80 -37.04 -0.25 -15.10
N ARG A 81 -37.03 1.01 -14.64
CA ARG A 81 -37.11 1.34 -13.20
C ARG A 81 -38.34 0.73 -12.51
N LEU A 82 -39.47 0.67 -13.20
CA LEU A 82 -40.71 0.04 -12.69
C LEU A 82 -40.61 -1.49 -12.69
N LEU A 83 -39.97 -2.09 -13.70
CA LEU A 83 -39.72 -3.54 -13.75
C LEU A 83 -38.73 -4.02 -12.70
N MET A 84 -37.78 -3.17 -12.28
CA MET A 84 -36.79 -3.49 -11.25
C MET A 84 -37.41 -3.60 -9.84
N ALA A 85 -38.65 -3.18 -9.61
CA ALA A 85 -39.26 -3.15 -8.28
C ALA A 85 -39.34 -4.54 -7.61
N GLU A 86 -39.88 -5.55 -8.29
CA GLU A 86 -39.95 -6.92 -7.74
C GLU A 86 -38.56 -7.57 -7.60
N PRO A 87 -37.66 -7.55 -8.62
CA PRO A 87 -36.29 -8.07 -8.44
C PRO A 87 -35.48 -7.42 -7.31
N ILE A 88 -35.72 -6.14 -7.00
CA ILE A 88 -35.12 -5.45 -5.85
C ILE A 88 -35.68 -5.99 -4.52
N LYS A 89 -37.00 -6.17 -4.43
CA LYS A 89 -37.69 -6.67 -3.24
C LYS A 89 -37.31 -8.12 -2.95
N ASP A 90 -37.35 -8.98 -3.98
CA ASP A 90 -37.08 -10.42 -3.90
C ASP A 90 -35.58 -10.74 -3.88
N LYS A 91 -34.71 -9.73 -4.06
CA LYS A 91 -33.24 -9.87 -4.20
C LYS A 91 -32.86 -10.83 -5.35
N ASN A 92 -33.64 -10.86 -6.42
CA ASN A 92 -33.40 -11.69 -7.60
C ASN A 92 -32.31 -11.06 -8.48
N TYR A 93 -31.06 -11.45 -8.26
CA TYR A 93 -29.91 -10.89 -8.97
C TYR A 93 -29.89 -11.18 -10.47
N ASP A 94 -30.41 -12.33 -10.92
CA ASP A 94 -30.49 -12.67 -12.35
C ASP A 94 -31.39 -11.71 -13.13
N ALA A 95 -32.61 -11.49 -12.62
CA ALA A 95 -33.55 -10.54 -13.20
C ALA A 95 -33.08 -9.09 -13.05
N LEU A 96 -32.46 -8.75 -11.91
CA LEU A 96 -31.93 -7.42 -11.66
C LEU A 96 -30.79 -7.08 -12.64
N LEU A 97 -29.81 -7.98 -12.82
CA LEU A 97 -28.67 -7.76 -13.71
C LEU A 97 -29.10 -7.71 -15.19
N ALA A 98 -30.11 -8.50 -15.60
CA ALA A 98 -30.70 -8.39 -16.93
C ALA A 98 -31.29 -6.99 -17.18
N LEU A 99 -32.05 -6.47 -16.21
CA LEU A 99 -32.62 -5.12 -16.29
C LEU A 99 -31.53 -4.03 -16.21
N MET A 100 -30.42 -4.26 -15.52
CA MET A 100 -29.26 -3.35 -15.50
C MET A 100 -28.53 -3.30 -16.85
N ALA A 101 -28.37 -4.44 -17.53
CA ALA A 101 -27.84 -4.50 -18.89
C ALA A 101 -28.78 -3.82 -19.92
N GLU A 102 -30.10 -3.97 -19.79
CA GLU A 102 -31.05 -3.15 -20.57
C GLU A 102 -30.94 -1.65 -20.24
N MET A 103 -30.67 -1.29 -18.98
CA MET A 103 -30.54 0.11 -18.54
C MET A 103 -29.27 0.77 -19.10
N GLU A 104 -28.18 0.02 -19.25
CA GLU A 104 -26.91 0.49 -19.84
C GLU A 104 -27.14 1.22 -21.17
N ARG A 105 -27.91 0.59 -22.07
CA ARG A 105 -28.26 1.13 -23.40
C ARG A 105 -29.11 2.41 -23.36
N THR A 106 -29.69 2.76 -22.20
CA THR A 106 -30.45 4.02 -22.03
C THR A 106 -29.58 5.22 -21.62
N THR A 107 -28.28 5.02 -21.34
CA THR A 107 -27.37 6.02 -20.77
C THR A 107 -27.80 6.65 -19.43
N ARG A 108 -28.88 6.17 -18.80
CA ARG A 108 -29.51 6.75 -17.59
C ARG A 108 -29.32 5.87 -16.35
N ALA A 109 -29.57 6.46 -15.16
CA ALA A 109 -29.51 5.77 -13.87
C ALA A 109 -30.67 4.78 -13.65
N ALA A 110 -30.36 3.64 -13.05
CA ALA A 110 -31.30 2.73 -12.39
C ALA A 110 -31.77 3.30 -11.02
N PRO A 111 -32.74 2.68 -10.34
CA PRO A 111 -33.07 3.06 -8.96
C PRO A 111 -31.85 2.83 -8.05
N PHE A 112 -31.55 3.79 -7.18
CA PHE A 112 -30.44 3.69 -6.22
C PHE A 112 -30.39 2.35 -5.47
N LYS A 113 -31.57 1.81 -5.10
CA LYS A 113 -31.69 0.54 -4.38
C LYS A 113 -31.15 -0.67 -5.16
N ALA A 114 -31.19 -0.66 -6.49
CA ALA A 114 -30.58 -1.70 -7.34
C ALA A 114 -29.06 -1.72 -7.14
N GLY A 115 -28.41 -0.56 -7.30
CA GLY A 115 -26.98 -0.42 -7.07
C GLY A 115 -26.57 -0.72 -5.63
N GLN A 116 -27.36 -0.29 -4.65
CA GLN A 116 -27.12 -0.59 -3.22
C GLN A 116 -27.16 -2.10 -2.93
N LEU A 117 -28.05 -2.87 -3.56
CA LEU A 117 -28.09 -4.33 -3.41
C LEU A 117 -26.85 -5.00 -4.02
N ILE A 118 -26.42 -4.59 -5.21
CA ILE A 118 -25.22 -5.14 -5.85
C ILE A 118 -23.98 -4.79 -5.01
N ALA A 119 -23.83 -3.52 -4.59
CA ALA A 119 -22.74 -3.05 -3.73
C ALA A 119 -22.60 -3.88 -2.45
N ARG A 120 -23.72 -4.19 -1.78
CA ARG A 120 -23.76 -5.03 -0.56
C ARG A 120 -23.24 -6.46 -0.79
N GLN A 121 -23.31 -6.98 -2.01
CA GLN A 121 -22.76 -8.30 -2.36
C GLN A 121 -21.29 -8.22 -2.81
N MET A 122 -20.88 -7.17 -3.52
CA MET A 122 -19.50 -7.03 -4.02
C MET A 122 -18.44 -6.98 -2.89
N VAL A 123 -18.83 -6.57 -1.68
CA VAL A 123 -17.96 -6.39 -0.51
C VAL A 123 -17.75 -7.65 0.35
N SER A 124 -18.15 -8.85 -0.10
CA SER A 124 -17.84 -10.13 0.56
C SER A 124 -17.70 -11.28 -0.44
N ASP A 125 -16.92 -12.31 -0.12
CA ASP A 125 -16.72 -13.44 -1.04
C ASP A 125 -18.00 -14.24 -1.35
N PRO A 126 -18.87 -14.59 -0.37
CA PRO A 126 -20.14 -15.23 -0.69
C PRO A 126 -21.03 -14.37 -1.59
N GLY A 127 -21.02 -13.04 -1.39
CA GLY A 127 -21.76 -12.09 -2.22
C GLY A 127 -21.20 -11.98 -3.64
N ARG A 128 -19.87 -11.87 -3.79
CA ARG A 128 -19.18 -11.88 -5.09
C ARG A 128 -19.46 -13.17 -5.86
N ARG A 129 -19.42 -14.34 -5.22
CA ARG A 129 -19.79 -15.64 -5.83
C ARG A 129 -21.23 -15.62 -6.37
N ARG A 130 -22.18 -15.12 -5.58
CA ARG A 130 -23.60 -15.00 -5.95
C ARG A 130 -23.81 -14.07 -7.15
N VAL A 131 -23.22 -12.87 -7.13
CA VAL A 131 -23.32 -11.89 -8.21
C VAL A 131 -22.62 -12.38 -9.48
N LEU A 132 -21.45 -13.02 -9.38
CA LEU A 132 -20.74 -13.62 -10.50
C LEU A 132 -21.58 -14.71 -11.20
N GLY A 133 -22.21 -15.60 -10.42
CA GLY A 133 -23.08 -16.65 -10.96
C GLY A 133 -24.27 -16.09 -11.73
N ALA A 134 -24.92 -15.05 -11.21
CA ALA A 134 -26.00 -14.36 -11.90
C ALA A 134 -25.50 -13.63 -13.16
N ALA A 135 -24.42 -12.85 -13.07
CA ALA A 135 -23.86 -12.10 -14.18
C ALA A 135 -23.47 -13.01 -15.36
N LEU A 136 -22.87 -14.19 -15.09
CA LEU A 136 -22.52 -15.18 -16.12
C LEU A 136 -23.75 -15.78 -16.82
N ARG A 137 -24.88 -15.97 -16.11
CA ARG A 137 -26.13 -16.41 -16.72
C ARG A 137 -26.74 -15.31 -17.57
N THR A 138 -26.78 -14.08 -17.06
CA THR A 138 -27.29 -12.91 -17.79
C THR A 138 -26.47 -12.62 -19.06
N GLN A 139 -25.14 -12.71 -19.01
CA GLN A 139 -24.25 -12.37 -20.13
C GLN A 139 -24.55 -13.19 -21.40
N LYS A 140 -25.07 -14.43 -21.27
CA LYS A 140 -25.49 -15.24 -22.43
C LYS A 140 -26.46 -14.51 -23.37
N ASN A 141 -27.33 -13.68 -22.79
CA ASN A 141 -28.36 -12.91 -23.50
C ASN A 141 -27.99 -11.42 -23.70
N PHE A 142 -26.90 -10.96 -23.08
CA PHE A 142 -26.45 -9.56 -23.06
C PHE A 142 -24.92 -9.51 -23.21
N LYS A 143 -24.41 -10.10 -24.30
CA LYS A 143 -22.97 -10.26 -24.55
C LYS A 143 -22.23 -8.92 -24.63
N ASP A 144 -22.92 -7.90 -25.12
CA ASP A 144 -22.46 -6.53 -25.36
C ASP A 144 -22.34 -5.64 -24.12
N SER A 145 -22.90 -6.05 -22.98
CA SER A 145 -22.97 -5.23 -21.77
C SER A 145 -21.59 -5.09 -21.10
N ALA A 146 -21.02 -3.88 -21.18
CA ALA A 146 -19.76 -3.54 -20.52
C ALA A 146 -19.91 -3.61 -19.00
N TYR A 147 -21.10 -3.31 -18.47
CA TYR A 147 -21.42 -3.42 -17.06
C TYR A 147 -21.34 -4.86 -16.54
N LEU A 148 -21.87 -5.84 -17.29
CA LEU A 148 -21.74 -7.26 -16.94
C LEU A 148 -20.29 -7.74 -17.05
N ILE A 149 -19.57 -7.34 -18.11
CA ILE A 149 -18.15 -7.68 -18.29
C ILE A 149 -17.32 -7.14 -17.11
N HIS A 150 -17.56 -5.90 -16.67
CA HIS A 150 -16.92 -5.32 -15.48
C HIS A 150 -17.16 -6.17 -14.22
N ILE A 151 -18.42 -6.53 -13.94
CA ILE A 151 -18.77 -7.36 -12.77
C ILE A 151 -18.11 -8.74 -12.85
N ILE A 152 -18.13 -9.39 -14.02
CA ILE A 152 -17.57 -10.72 -14.22
C ILE A 152 -16.05 -10.71 -14.06
N THR A 153 -15.36 -9.76 -14.69
CA THR A 153 -13.89 -9.65 -14.65
C THR A 153 -13.39 -9.30 -13.25
N LEU A 154 -14.01 -8.32 -12.58
CA LEU A 154 -13.70 -7.96 -11.18
C LEU A 154 -13.91 -9.15 -10.22
N CYS A 155 -15.07 -9.81 -10.27
CA CYS A 155 -15.34 -10.96 -9.39
C CYS A 155 -14.48 -12.19 -9.71
N ARG A 156 -14.01 -12.37 -10.95
CA ARG A 156 -13.04 -13.43 -11.31
C ARG A 156 -11.65 -13.08 -10.78
N ALA A 157 -11.16 -11.87 -11.01
CA ALA A 157 -9.86 -11.43 -10.54
C ALA A 157 -9.75 -11.49 -9.01
N MET A 158 -10.75 -11.01 -8.27
CA MET A 158 -10.79 -11.10 -6.80
C MET A 158 -10.90 -12.54 -6.26
N LYS A 159 -11.18 -13.53 -7.11
CA LYS A 159 -11.11 -14.96 -6.79
C LYS A 159 -9.77 -15.61 -7.20
N GLY A 160 -8.77 -14.84 -7.60
CA GLY A 160 -7.48 -15.31 -8.12
C GLY A 160 -7.48 -15.64 -9.62
N ALA A 161 -8.61 -15.54 -10.32
CA ALA A 161 -8.70 -15.82 -11.76
C ALA A 161 -8.51 -14.56 -12.61
N TYR A 162 -7.42 -13.81 -12.37
CA TYR A 162 -7.13 -12.56 -13.08
C TYR A 162 -6.68 -12.77 -14.53
N ARG A 163 -5.85 -13.77 -14.85
CA ARG A 163 -5.42 -14.03 -16.25
C ARG A 163 -6.61 -14.31 -17.20
N PRO A 164 -7.60 -15.18 -16.85
CA PRO A 164 -8.83 -15.33 -17.64
C PRO A 164 -9.72 -14.07 -17.67
N ALA A 165 -9.69 -13.24 -16.62
CA ALA A 165 -10.42 -11.97 -16.59
C ALA A 165 -9.77 -10.91 -17.51
N ALA A 166 -8.43 -10.88 -17.58
CA ALA A 166 -7.67 -10.00 -18.47
C ALA A 166 -7.91 -10.38 -19.93
N ARG A 167 -7.72 -11.66 -20.29
CA ARG A 167 -8.05 -12.19 -21.64
C ARG A 167 -9.48 -11.83 -22.06
N MET A 168 -10.45 -11.91 -21.15
CA MET A 168 -11.83 -11.50 -21.42
C MET A 168 -11.97 -10.00 -21.69
N ALA A 169 -11.35 -9.12 -20.89
CA ALA A 169 -11.40 -7.68 -21.10
C ALA A 169 -10.72 -7.24 -22.40
N VAL A 170 -9.53 -7.80 -22.72
CA VAL A 170 -8.79 -7.52 -23.96
C VAL A 170 -9.59 -7.96 -25.18
N LYS A 171 -10.15 -9.19 -25.18
CA LYS A 171 -10.97 -9.71 -26.29
C LYS A 171 -12.16 -8.81 -26.60
N GLU A 172 -12.83 -8.30 -25.57
CA GLU A 172 -14.00 -7.41 -25.71
C GLU A 172 -13.62 -5.99 -26.16
N LEU A 173 -12.38 -5.53 -25.89
CA LEU A 173 -11.83 -4.29 -26.44
C LEU A 173 -11.48 -4.44 -27.93
N ALA A 174 -10.79 -5.52 -28.31
CA ALA A 174 -10.42 -5.81 -29.69
C ALA A 174 -11.63 -6.11 -30.61
N ASN A 175 -12.76 -6.55 -30.04
CA ASN A 175 -13.98 -6.85 -30.78
C ASN A 175 -15.14 -5.95 -30.28
N PRO A 176 -15.23 -4.68 -30.72
CA PRO A 176 -16.35 -3.81 -30.38
C PRO A 176 -17.65 -4.29 -31.03
N HIS A 177 -18.78 -3.96 -30.40
CA HIS A 177 -20.12 -4.19 -30.96
C HIS A 177 -20.64 -2.93 -31.66
N ASP A 178 -21.46 -3.15 -32.69
CA ASP A 178 -22.20 -2.09 -33.37
C ASP A 178 -23.16 -1.40 -32.40
N ALA A 179 -22.88 -0.14 -32.10
CA ALA A 179 -23.67 0.70 -31.21
C ALA A 179 -23.42 2.18 -31.55
N PRO A 180 -24.32 3.10 -31.18
CA PRO A 180 -24.07 4.53 -31.29
C PRO A 180 -22.75 4.92 -30.61
N GLU A 181 -22.01 5.84 -31.23
CA GLU A 181 -20.67 6.31 -30.83
C GLU A 181 -20.54 6.58 -29.32
N LEU A 182 -21.49 7.32 -28.73
CA LEU A 182 -21.51 7.63 -27.29
C LEU A 182 -21.56 6.37 -26.39
N LEU A 183 -22.22 5.30 -26.84
CA LEU A 183 -22.27 4.02 -26.13
C LEU A 183 -20.98 3.22 -26.33
N GLN A 184 -20.39 3.26 -27.54
CA GLN A 184 -19.08 2.64 -27.80
C GLN A 184 -17.98 3.29 -26.95
N ALA A 185 -17.88 4.62 -26.93
CA ALA A 185 -16.92 5.36 -26.10
C ALA A 185 -17.06 5.04 -24.60
N ARG A 186 -18.30 4.92 -24.09
CA ARG A 186 -18.57 4.50 -22.71
C ARG A 186 -18.16 3.05 -22.45
N ARG A 187 -18.48 2.12 -23.36
CA ARG A 187 -18.08 0.70 -23.29
C ARG A 187 -16.55 0.58 -23.24
N THR A 188 -15.83 1.23 -24.16
CA THR A 188 -14.37 1.24 -24.19
C THR A 188 -13.78 1.70 -22.85
N LYS A 189 -14.27 2.81 -22.30
CA LYS A 189 -13.81 3.33 -20.99
C LYS A 189 -14.08 2.36 -19.82
N ILE A 190 -15.23 1.67 -19.81
CA ILE A 190 -15.55 0.66 -18.79
C ILE A 190 -14.63 -0.57 -18.91
N LEU A 191 -14.35 -1.02 -20.14
CA LEU A 191 -13.50 -2.19 -20.40
C LEU A 191 -12.02 -1.92 -20.10
N GLN A 192 -11.48 -0.78 -20.56
CA GLN A 192 -10.12 -0.31 -20.23
C GLN A 192 -9.93 -0.20 -18.70
N GLY A 193 -10.89 0.42 -18.01
CA GLY A 193 -10.88 0.52 -16.55
C GLY A 193 -10.99 -0.86 -15.86
N SER A 194 -11.72 -1.81 -16.46
CA SER A 194 -11.84 -3.17 -15.92
C SER A 194 -10.54 -3.94 -16.09
N TRP A 195 -9.86 -3.85 -17.24
CA TRP A 195 -8.53 -4.43 -17.43
C TRP A 195 -7.52 -3.87 -16.42
N ARG A 196 -7.47 -2.54 -16.24
CA ARG A 196 -6.57 -1.87 -15.28
C ARG A 196 -6.78 -2.38 -13.84
N VAL A 197 -8.01 -2.67 -13.46
CA VAL A 197 -8.33 -3.25 -12.14
C VAL A 197 -7.93 -4.72 -12.05
N VAL A 198 -8.09 -5.49 -13.13
CA VAL A 198 -7.62 -6.89 -13.17
C VAL A 198 -6.10 -6.95 -13.05
N ASP A 199 -5.36 -6.08 -13.74
CA ASP A 199 -3.90 -5.97 -13.59
C ASP A 199 -3.47 -5.52 -12.19
N LEU A 200 -4.18 -4.55 -11.59
CA LEU A 200 -3.93 -4.14 -10.21
C LEU A 200 -4.10 -5.32 -9.23
N ILE A 201 -5.14 -6.14 -9.40
CA ILE A 201 -5.38 -7.34 -8.57
C ILE A 201 -4.32 -8.43 -8.82
N ALA A 202 -3.83 -8.57 -10.06
CA ALA A 202 -2.70 -9.44 -10.37
C ALA A 202 -1.42 -8.97 -9.66
N ARG A 203 -1.11 -7.66 -9.74
CA ARG A 203 0.00 -7.04 -9.00
C ARG A 203 -0.12 -7.21 -7.50
N GLU A 204 -1.33 -7.04 -6.93
CA GLU A 204 -1.60 -7.29 -5.50
C GLU A 204 -1.39 -8.77 -5.12
N SER A 205 -1.58 -9.69 -6.08
CA SER A 205 -1.26 -11.11 -5.96
C SER A 205 0.22 -11.44 -6.23
N MET A 206 1.06 -10.42 -6.48
CA MET A 206 2.47 -10.51 -6.90
C MET A 206 2.68 -11.27 -8.22
N ASP A 207 1.77 -11.02 -9.18
CA ASP A 207 1.80 -11.62 -10.52
C ASP A 207 1.47 -10.58 -11.63
N TRP A 208 1.55 -11.03 -12.87
CA TRP A 208 1.14 -10.31 -14.06
C TRP A 208 -0.27 -10.71 -14.49
N ALA A 209 -0.95 -9.82 -15.22
CA ALA A 209 -2.22 -10.15 -15.87
C ALA A 209 -2.04 -11.14 -17.04
N ASN A 210 -0.81 -11.29 -17.54
CA ASN A 210 -0.40 -12.19 -18.61
C ASN A 210 0.39 -13.39 -18.06
N GLU A 211 0.50 -14.45 -18.86
CA GLU A 211 1.31 -15.63 -18.56
C GLU A 211 2.81 -15.39 -18.85
N SER A 212 3.14 -14.53 -19.83
CA SER A 212 4.52 -14.19 -20.23
C SER A 212 5.20 -13.08 -19.41
N GLY A 213 4.46 -12.33 -18.59
CA GLY A 213 4.95 -11.10 -17.95
C GLY A 213 5.14 -9.90 -18.90
N ASP A 214 5.48 -10.15 -20.16
CA ASP A 214 5.41 -9.20 -21.26
C ASP A 214 3.95 -8.99 -21.73
N TYR A 215 3.53 -7.76 -21.98
CA TYR A 215 2.20 -7.41 -22.46
C TYR A 215 2.09 -7.21 -23.98
N ASP A 216 3.20 -7.20 -24.75
CA ASP A 216 3.12 -7.17 -26.22
C ASP A 216 2.40 -8.41 -26.77
N SER A 217 2.55 -9.59 -26.15
CA SER A 217 1.89 -10.83 -26.60
C SER A 217 0.35 -10.77 -26.54
N PHE A 218 -0.25 -9.99 -25.63
CA PHE A 218 -1.70 -9.77 -25.61
C PHE A 218 -2.21 -9.06 -26.88
N LEU A 219 -1.41 -8.16 -27.45
CA LEU A 219 -1.79 -7.42 -28.67
C LEU A 219 -1.86 -8.39 -29.86
N THR A 220 -0.93 -9.36 -29.92
CA THR A 220 -0.84 -10.37 -30.98
C THR A 220 -1.86 -11.51 -30.81
N GLU A 221 -2.12 -11.98 -29.58
CA GLU A 221 -3.13 -13.03 -29.34
C GLU A 221 -4.57 -12.53 -29.54
N ALA A 222 -4.87 -11.26 -29.22
CA ALA A 222 -6.23 -10.72 -29.28
C ALA A 222 -6.72 -10.46 -30.71
N THR A 223 -5.80 -10.21 -31.65
CA THR A 223 -6.08 -10.00 -33.08
C THR A 223 -6.13 -11.30 -33.87
N ASN A 224 -5.32 -12.30 -33.48
CA ASN A 224 -5.29 -13.63 -34.14
C ASN A 224 -6.59 -14.43 -33.97
N LYS A 225 -7.57 -14.17 -34.84
CA LYS A 225 -8.56 -15.19 -35.23
C LYS A 225 -7.86 -16.21 -36.13
N LYS A 226 -8.33 -17.47 -36.08
CA LYS A 226 -7.84 -18.50 -37.01
C LYS A 226 -7.95 -17.98 -38.44
N LYS A 227 -6.90 -18.19 -39.26
CA LYS A 227 -6.91 -17.92 -40.71
C LYS A 227 -8.26 -18.36 -41.31
N PRO A 228 -8.85 -17.60 -42.25
CA PRO A 228 -10.03 -18.05 -42.98
C PRO A 228 -9.75 -19.44 -43.58
N ALA A 229 -10.77 -20.30 -43.57
CA ALA A 229 -10.67 -21.60 -44.23
C ALA A 229 -10.39 -21.37 -45.72
N LYS A 230 -9.51 -22.19 -46.33
CA LYS A 230 -9.16 -22.06 -47.76
C LYS A 230 -10.45 -21.99 -48.61
N GLY A 231 -10.59 -20.94 -49.42
CA GLY A 231 -11.74 -20.72 -50.31
C GLY A 231 -12.67 -19.56 -49.91
N VAL A 232 -12.13 -18.48 -49.33
CA VAL A 232 -12.87 -17.23 -49.10
C VAL A 232 -12.43 -16.19 -50.14
N ASP A 233 -13.39 -15.39 -50.61
CA ASP A 233 -13.25 -14.41 -51.70
C ASP A 233 -12.33 -13.22 -51.33
N GLU A 234 -11.58 -12.66 -52.29
CA GLU A 234 -10.53 -11.64 -52.04
C GLU A 234 -11.07 -10.40 -51.31
N THR A 235 -12.27 -9.96 -51.70
CA THR A 235 -13.00 -8.84 -51.06
C THR A 235 -13.30 -9.06 -49.57
N THR A 236 -13.30 -10.31 -49.12
CA THR A 236 -13.50 -10.67 -47.71
C THR A 236 -12.18 -10.70 -46.95
N GLU A 237 -11.06 -11.04 -47.59
CA GLU A 237 -9.73 -10.99 -46.95
C GLU A 237 -9.32 -9.54 -46.66
N GLU A 238 -9.53 -8.61 -47.60
CA GLU A 238 -9.30 -7.17 -47.37
C GLU A 238 -10.16 -6.62 -46.22
N ALA A 239 -11.43 -6.98 -46.17
CA ALA A 239 -12.36 -6.55 -45.12
C ALA A 239 -12.02 -7.14 -43.74
N VAL A 240 -11.40 -8.33 -43.69
CA VAL A 240 -10.86 -8.91 -42.45
C VAL A 240 -9.59 -8.19 -42.04
N ALA A 241 -8.63 -7.99 -42.95
CA ALA A 241 -7.38 -7.28 -42.68
C ALA A 241 -7.61 -5.83 -42.21
N ALA A 242 -8.58 -5.12 -42.80
CA ALA A 242 -8.96 -3.78 -42.36
C ALA A 242 -9.50 -3.77 -40.92
N LYS A 243 -10.34 -4.74 -40.55
CA LYS A 243 -10.86 -4.89 -39.18
C LYS A 243 -9.79 -5.31 -38.17
N GLU A 244 -8.84 -6.14 -38.57
CA GLU A 244 -7.70 -6.52 -37.74
C GLU A 244 -6.76 -5.33 -37.50
N LYS A 245 -6.47 -4.52 -38.53
CA LYS A 245 -5.73 -3.26 -38.42
C LYS A 245 -6.43 -2.25 -37.50
N GLU A 246 -7.74 -2.11 -37.61
CA GLU A 246 -8.54 -1.23 -36.75
C GLU A 246 -8.58 -1.73 -35.29
N ALA A 247 -8.70 -3.04 -35.07
CA ALA A 247 -8.63 -3.64 -33.73
C ALA A 247 -7.23 -3.48 -33.10
N LEU A 248 -6.17 -3.65 -33.89
CA LEU A 248 -4.79 -3.46 -33.46
C LEU A 248 -4.53 -2.00 -33.05
N SER A 249 -4.95 -1.03 -33.86
CA SER A 249 -4.84 0.40 -33.54
C SER A 249 -5.59 0.79 -32.24
N ARG A 250 -6.80 0.25 -32.03
CA ARG A 250 -7.56 0.41 -30.76
C ARG A 250 -6.86 -0.21 -29.55
N MET A 251 -5.99 -1.21 -29.75
CA MET A 251 -5.23 -1.84 -28.67
C MET A 251 -3.87 -1.18 -28.44
N GLN A 252 -3.24 -0.65 -29.49
CA GLN A 252 -2.01 0.16 -29.40
C GLN A 252 -2.26 1.49 -28.67
N SER A 253 -3.40 2.14 -28.90
CA SER A 253 -3.82 3.34 -28.16
C SER A 253 -4.17 3.08 -26.67
N PHE A 254 -4.13 1.83 -26.19
CA PHE A 254 -4.39 1.51 -24.78
C PHE A 254 -3.13 1.65 -23.91
N LYS A 255 -2.67 2.89 -23.72
CA LYS A 255 -1.40 3.22 -23.01
C LYS A 255 -1.25 2.73 -21.56
N GLU A 256 -2.30 2.23 -20.90
CA GLU A 256 -2.10 1.57 -19.60
C GLU A 256 -1.37 0.23 -19.73
N LEU A 257 -1.52 -0.47 -20.87
CA LEU A 257 -0.85 -1.73 -21.13
C LEU A 257 0.67 -1.52 -21.26
N THR A 258 1.10 -0.52 -22.03
CA THR A 258 2.52 -0.18 -22.15
C THR A 258 3.09 0.36 -20.84
N LEU A 259 2.34 1.19 -20.10
CA LEU A 259 2.78 1.70 -18.80
C LEU A 259 3.01 0.58 -17.77
N GLN A 260 1.99 -0.26 -17.51
CA GLN A 260 2.10 -1.28 -16.46
C GLN A 260 2.99 -2.47 -16.87
N GLY A 261 3.31 -2.58 -18.17
CA GLY A 261 4.26 -3.53 -18.76
C GLY A 261 5.72 -3.08 -18.78
N ARG A 262 6.06 -1.93 -18.18
CA ARG A 262 7.42 -1.32 -18.19
C ARG A 262 7.93 -0.91 -19.59
N LEU A 263 7.05 -0.85 -20.60
CA LEU A 263 7.39 -0.46 -21.98
C LEU A 263 7.44 1.07 -22.11
N ARG A 264 8.40 1.71 -21.42
CA ARG A 264 8.39 3.16 -21.17
C ARG A 264 8.46 4.00 -22.43
N ASP A 265 9.32 3.66 -23.39
CA ASP A 265 9.49 4.43 -24.62
C ASP A 265 8.24 4.36 -25.52
N LYS A 266 7.64 3.16 -25.62
CA LYS A 266 6.34 2.96 -26.28
C LYS A 266 5.24 3.80 -25.61
N TYR A 267 5.23 3.86 -24.27
CA TYR A 267 4.29 4.69 -23.52
C TYR A 267 4.47 6.18 -23.78
N LEU A 268 5.71 6.68 -23.76
CA LEU A 268 6.02 8.08 -24.03
C LEU A 268 5.66 8.47 -25.46
N LYS A 269 5.96 7.62 -26.46
CA LYS A 269 5.55 7.83 -27.85
C LYS A 269 4.03 8.00 -27.99
N ILE A 270 3.22 7.15 -27.37
CA ILE A 270 1.75 7.30 -27.40
C ILE A 270 1.30 8.61 -26.73
N CYS A 271 1.95 9.02 -25.64
CA CYS A 271 1.63 10.29 -24.98
C CYS A 271 2.05 11.52 -25.81
N ASP A 272 3.09 11.39 -26.64
CA ASP A 272 3.57 12.44 -27.55
C ASP A 272 2.69 12.57 -28.80
N GLU A 273 2.22 11.44 -29.34
CA GLU A 273 1.19 11.39 -30.38
C GLU A 273 -0.12 12.02 -29.87
N GLU A 274 -0.60 11.64 -28.67
CA GLU A 274 -1.75 12.29 -28.03
C GLU A 274 -1.54 13.80 -27.76
N PHE A 275 -0.30 14.24 -27.55
CA PHE A 275 0.02 15.66 -27.38
C PHE A 275 -0.06 16.42 -28.71
N ALA A 276 0.46 15.83 -29.80
CA ALA A 276 0.41 16.41 -31.14
C ALA A 276 -1.03 16.50 -31.67
N ASP A 277 -1.85 15.48 -31.43
CA ASP A 277 -3.27 15.42 -31.83
C ASP A 277 -4.19 16.30 -30.96
N ALA A 278 -3.71 16.84 -29.83
CA ALA A 278 -4.53 17.58 -28.89
C ALA A 278 -4.87 18.99 -29.37
N THR A 279 -6.13 19.17 -29.81
CA THR A 279 -6.67 20.44 -30.34
C THR A 279 -6.95 21.54 -29.31
N THR A 280 -6.71 21.29 -28.01
CA THR A 280 -6.90 22.30 -26.95
C THR A 280 -5.72 22.33 -26.00
N LEU A 281 -5.34 23.53 -25.54
CA LEU A 281 -4.23 23.73 -24.58
C LEU A 281 -4.34 22.81 -23.36
N ARG A 282 -5.55 22.69 -22.80
CA ARG A 282 -5.78 21.83 -21.63
C ARG A 282 -5.60 20.33 -21.95
N ALA A 283 -5.94 19.87 -23.16
CA ALA A 283 -5.65 18.52 -23.60
C ALA A 283 -4.13 18.29 -23.79
N LYS A 284 -3.40 19.27 -24.35
CA LYS A 284 -1.93 19.23 -24.43
C LYS A 284 -1.27 19.15 -23.05
N ILE A 285 -1.71 19.99 -22.09
CA ILE A 285 -1.26 19.91 -20.68
C ILE A 285 -1.59 18.54 -20.07
N LYS A 286 -2.74 17.93 -20.40
CA LYS A 286 -3.08 16.58 -19.93
C LYS A 286 -2.19 15.48 -20.52
N ALA A 287 -1.84 15.57 -21.80
CA ALA A 287 -0.89 14.64 -22.42
C ALA A 287 0.51 14.76 -21.77
N ALA A 288 0.99 15.99 -21.54
CA ALA A 288 2.24 16.24 -20.80
C ALA A 288 2.20 15.76 -19.33
N GLN A 289 1.05 15.87 -18.65
CA GLN A 289 0.85 15.26 -17.32
C GLN A 289 0.88 13.72 -17.35
N ASP A 290 0.40 13.10 -18.43
CA ASP A 290 0.47 11.64 -18.59
C ASP A 290 1.91 11.18 -18.89
N MET A 291 2.72 11.95 -19.63
CA MET A 291 4.15 11.63 -19.83
C MET A 291 4.88 11.37 -18.50
N VAL A 292 4.70 12.23 -17.50
CA VAL A 292 5.31 12.05 -16.15
C VAL A 292 4.62 11.01 -15.25
N ARG A 293 3.62 10.26 -15.73
CA ARG A 293 2.92 9.25 -14.92
C ARG A 293 3.79 8.01 -14.71
N ALA A 294 4.11 7.69 -13.46
CA ALA A 294 4.79 6.44 -13.11
C ALA A 294 3.87 5.22 -13.19
N SER A 295 4.48 4.06 -13.45
CA SER A 295 3.85 2.74 -13.44
C SER A 295 3.79 2.18 -12.01
N VAL A 296 2.84 1.27 -11.73
CA VAL A 296 2.76 0.59 -10.41
C VAL A 296 3.86 -0.45 -10.25
N ARG A 297 4.34 -1.00 -11.38
CA ARG A 297 5.60 -1.74 -11.49
C ARG A 297 6.65 -0.76 -12.02
N HIS A 298 7.37 -0.09 -11.13
CA HIS A 298 8.31 0.98 -11.50
C HIS A 298 9.39 0.50 -12.48
N VAL A 299 9.92 1.45 -13.26
CA VAL A 299 11.17 1.30 -14.05
C VAL A 299 12.34 1.94 -13.29
N PRO A 300 13.61 1.65 -13.66
CA PRO A 300 14.79 2.21 -12.99
C PRO A 300 14.86 3.74 -12.95
N ASP A 301 14.48 4.40 -14.04
CA ASP A 301 14.54 5.86 -14.18
C ASP A 301 13.36 6.42 -15.00
N TYR A 302 13.05 7.70 -14.76
CA TYR A 302 11.99 8.48 -15.37
C TYR A 302 12.48 9.82 -15.96
N SER A 303 13.79 10.12 -15.96
CA SER A 303 14.35 11.42 -16.42
C SER A 303 13.87 11.81 -17.82
N SER A 304 13.98 10.92 -18.81
CA SER A 304 13.50 11.13 -20.18
C SER A 304 12.00 11.51 -20.27
N SER A 305 11.20 11.09 -19.30
CA SER A 305 9.77 11.40 -19.23
C SER A 305 9.51 12.83 -18.75
N TYR A 306 10.35 13.30 -17.82
CA TYR A 306 10.32 14.65 -17.29
C TYR A 306 10.91 15.65 -18.31
N GLU A 307 11.98 15.27 -19.01
CA GLU A 307 12.57 16.03 -20.10
C GLU A 307 11.60 16.24 -21.27
N LEU A 308 10.93 15.17 -21.72
CA LEU A 308 9.92 15.28 -22.78
C LEU A 308 8.76 16.18 -22.36
N ALA A 309 8.23 16.00 -21.15
CA ALA A 309 7.14 16.82 -20.62
C ALA A 309 7.54 18.31 -20.48
N ARG A 310 8.76 18.59 -19.99
CA ARG A 310 9.32 19.95 -19.91
C ARG A 310 9.47 20.56 -21.30
N THR A 311 10.07 19.84 -22.24
CA THR A 311 10.26 20.26 -23.64
C THR A 311 8.92 20.64 -24.30
N ARG A 312 7.90 19.79 -24.14
CA ARG A 312 6.56 20.03 -24.70
C ARG A 312 5.83 21.18 -24.02
N LEU A 313 6.00 21.37 -22.71
CA LEU A 313 5.43 22.49 -21.97
C LEU A 313 6.08 23.82 -22.37
N THR A 314 7.41 23.89 -22.43
CA THR A 314 8.16 25.08 -22.89
C THR A 314 7.83 25.43 -24.35
N GLY A 315 7.65 24.43 -25.22
CA GLY A 315 7.23 24.63 -26.61
C GLY A 315 5.83 25.25 -26.79
N MET A 316 5.00 25.26 -25.73
CA MET A 316 3.66 25.88 -25.74
C MET A 316 3.62 27.29 -25.14
N ASN A 317 4.76 27.95 -24.89
CA ASN A 317 4.80 29.20 -24.10
C ASN A 317 3.75 30.25 -24.55
N ALA A 318 3.64 30.50 -25.86
CA ALA A 318 2.65 31.45 -26.41
C ALA A 318 1.19 31.03 -26.17
N GLU A 319 0.88 29.73 -26.16
CA GLU A 319 -0.47 29.24 -25.81
C GLU A 319 -0.72 29.34 -24.29
N LEU A 320 0.31 29.09 -23.46
CA LEU A 320 0.22 29.19 -22.00
C LEU A 320 0.00 30.64 -21.53
N GLU A 321 0.62 31.62 -22.18
CA GLU A 321 0.39 33.05 -21.90
C GLU A 321 -1.08 33.47 -22.07
N ALA A 322 -1.86 32.80 -22.94
CA ALA A 322 -3.29 33.07 -23.10
C ALA A 322 -4.15 32.71 -21.86
N LEU A 323 -3.60 31.99 -20.87
CA LEU A 323 -4.22 31.79 -19.55
C LEU A 323 -4.07 33.01 -18.61
N PHE A 324 -3.13 33.91 -18.93
CA PHE A 324 -2.82 35.12 -18.15
C PHE A 324 -3.42 36.39 -18.75
N ASP A 325 -3.80 36.38 -20.04
CA ASP A 325 -4.50 37.51 -20.68
C ASP A 325 -5.81 37.89 -19.95
N ASP A 326 -6.01 39.19 -19.75
CA ASP A 326 -7.22 39.83 -19.20
C ASP A 326 -7.98 40.67 -20.23
N THR A 327 -7.41 40.90 -21.42
CA THR A 327 -7.97 41.82 -22.42
C THR A 327 -9.17 41.24 -23.18
N THR A 328 -9.28 39.91 -23.24
CA THR A 328 -10.35 39.21 -23.99
C THR A 328 -11.57 38.88 -23.10
N PRO A 329 -12.78 39.41 -23.39
CA PRO A 329 -14.00 39.00 -22.69
C PRO A 329 -14.30 37.51 -22.89
N ARG A 330 -14.51 36.77 -21.80
CA ARG A 330 -14.71 35.32 -21.80
C ARG A 330 -16.10 34.93 -21.28
N THR A 331 -16.70 33.89 -21.86
CA THR A 331 -17.90 33.25 -21.31
C THR A 331 -17.57 32.44 -20.05
N VAL A 332 -18.57 32.15 -19.21
CA VAL A 332 -18.42 31.29 -18.01
C VAL A 332 -17.82 29.91 -18.35
N ALA A 333 -18.08 29.38 -19.54
CA ALA A 333 -17.49 28.12 -20.01
C ALA A 333 -15.98 28.27 -20.31
N GLN A 334 -15.58 29.35 -20.99
CA GLN A 334 -14.17 29.66 -21.25
C GLN A 334 -13.41 29.97 -19.94
N ASN A 335 -14.02 30.72 -19.01
CA ASN A 335 -13.46 30.96 -17.68
C ASN A 335 -13.31 29.66 -16.87
N THR A 336 -14.24 28.72 -16.99
CA THR A 336 -14.13 27.39 -16.39
C THR A 336 -12.93 26.63 -16.95
N GLU A 337 -12.77 26.58 -18.28
CA GLU A 337 -11.65 25.85 -18.90
C GLU A 337 -10.30 26.53 -18.66
N MET A 338 -10.23 27.87 -18.63
CA MET A 338 -9.04 28.63 -18.24
C MET A 338 -8.61 28.28 -16.79
N VAL A 339 -9.52 28.35 -15.82
CA VAL A 339 -9.21 28.03 -14.41
C VAL A 339 -8.78 26.58 -14.24
N LEU A 340 -9.41 25.65 -14.96
CA LEU A 340 -8.98 24.25 -14.96
C LEU A 340 -7.61 24.07 -15.64
N GLY A 341 -7.34 24.82 -16.70
CA GLY A 341 -6.03 24.91 -17.35
C GLY A 341 -4.94 25.40 -16.39
N LEU A 342 -5.18 26.48 -15.66
CA LEU A 342 -4.28 26.98 -14.61
C LEU A 342 -4.08 25.96 -13.48
N CYS A 343 -5.13 25.25 -13.05
CA CYS A 343 -5.01 24.18 -12.05
C CYS A 343 -4.19 22.98 -12.56
N ASP A 344 -4.37 22.61 -13.82
CA ASP A 344 -3.64 21.52 -14.46
C ASP A 344 -2.17 21.93 -14.74
N TYR A 345 -1.92 23.20 -15.12
CA TYR A 345 -0.57 23.75 -15.29
C TYR A 345 0.16 23.84 -13.94
N LEU A 346 -0.46 24.37 -12.87
CA LEU A 346 0.15 24.44 -11.53
C LEU A 346 0.57 23.05 -11.01
N LEU A 347 -0.23 22.02 -11.28
CA LEU A 347 0.10 20.64 -10.90
C LEU A 347 1.31 20.10 -11.67
N LEU A 348 1.44 20.45 -12.95
CA LEU A 348 2.56 20.01 -13.79
C LEU A 348 3.84 20.81 -13.50
N ALA A 349 3.74 22.14 -13.35
CA ALA A 349 4.83 23.03 -13.02
C ALA A 349 5.51 22.63 -11.70
N ARG A 350 4.73 22.40 -10.63
CA ARG A 350 5.23 21.85 -9.36
C ARG A 350 5.95 20.52 -9.54
N ARG A 351 5.41 19.61 -10.37
CA ARG A 351 6.05 18.30 -10.61
C ARG A 351 7.34 18.41 -11.41
N LEU A 352 7.47 19.40 -12.31
CA LEU A 352 8.65 19.61 -13.15
C LEU A 352 9.73 20.53 -12.53
N GLY A 353 9.50 21.07 -11.32
CA GLY A 353 10.40 22.01 -10.64
C GLY A 353 10.37 23.45 -11.19
N MET A 354 9.23 23.87 -11.75
CA MET A 354 9.09 25.16 -12.46
C MET A 354 8.53 26.25 -11.52
N GLU A 355 9.42 26.81 -10.70
CA GLU A 355 9.09 27.69 -9.57
C GLU A 355 8.64 29.11 -9.98
N ALA A 356 9.17 29.66 -11.08
CA ALA A 356 8.73 30.95 -11.60
C ALA A 356 7.28 30.86 -12.12
N GLU A 357 6.97 29.79 -12.84
CA GLU A 357 5.65 29.45 -13.36
C GLU A 357 4.68 29.14 -12.22
N LYS A 358 5.10 28.39 -11.19
CA LYS A 358 4.33 28.17 -9.95
C LYS A 358 3.89 29.52 -9.37
N THR A 359 4.84 30.44 -9.19
CA THR A 359 4.60 31.77 -8.61
C THR A 359 3.65 32.60 -9.46
N LYS A 360 3.89 32.67 -10.78
CA LYS A 360 3.03 33.39 -11.74
C LYS A 360 1.59 32.85 -11.74
N ILE A 361 1.41 31.53 -11.69
CA ILE A 361 0.07 30.90 -11.64
C ILE A 361 -0.63 31.20 -10.30
N LEU A 362 0.08 31.18 -9.17
CA LEU A 362 -0.49 31.50 -7.86
C LEU A 362 -0.97 32.96 -7.78
N GLN A 363 -0.14 33.91 -8.23
CA GLN A 363 -0.52 35.33 -8.33
C GLN A 363 -1.76 35.52 -9.22
N ARG A 364 -1.80 34.85 -10.38
CA ARG A 364 -2.96 34.87 -11.27
C ARG A 364 -4.23 34.32 -10.60
N MET A 365 -4.12 33.23 -9.84
CA MET A 365 -5.24 32.65 -9.10
C MET A 365 -5.73 33.56 -7.96
N GLU A 366 -4.84 34.30 -7.29
CA GLU A 366 -5.23 35.28 -6.27
C GLU A 366 -5.97 36.46 -6.90
N ALA A 367 -5.42 37.08 -7.95
CA ALA A 367 -6.04 38.21 -8.64
C ALA A 367 -7.43 37.87 -9.22
N LEU A 368 -7.59 36.68 -9.83
CA LEU A 368 -8.89 36.21 -10.31
C LEU A 368 -9.92 36.04 -9.18
N SER A 369 -9.49 35.76 -7.94
CA SER A 369 -10.40 35.62 -6.80
C SER A 369 -10.94 36.95 -6.26
N GLU A 370 -10.39 38.08 -6.72
CA GLU A 370 -10.88 39.43 -6.36
C GLU A 370 -11.99 39.90 -7.31
N GLN A 371 -12.17 39.21 -8.44
CA GLN A 371 -13.18 39.49 -9.45
C GLN A 371 -14.49 38.71 -9.11
N PRO A 372 -15.61 39.39 -8.76
CA PRO A 372 -16.81 38.71 -8.25
C PRO A 372 -17.48 37.73 -9.24
N ASP A 373 -17.34 37.97 -10.53
CA ASP A 373 -17.86 37.13 -11.62
C ASP A 373 -17.05 35.83 -11.81
N MET A 374 -15.77 35.84 -11.43
CA MET A 374 -14.87 34.67 -11.49
C MET A 374 -15.07 33.67 -10.35
N LEU A 375 -15.59 34.10 -9.20
CA LEU A 375 -15.80 33.23 -8.02
C LEU A 375 -16.55 31.94 -8.36
N ALA A 376 -17.54 31.99 -9.25
CA ALA A 376 -18.34 30.81 -9.62
C ALA A 376 -17.53 29.67 -10.29
N VAL A 377 -16.35 29.96 -10.87
CA VAL A 377 -15.50 28.96 -11.54
C VAL A 377 -14.28 28.53 -10.73
N LEU A 378 -13.91 29.29 -9.68
CA LEU A 378 -12.69 29.12 -8.90
C LEU A 378 -12.74 28.01 -7.83
N TRP A 379 -13.85 27.30 -7.64
CA TRP A 379 -13.95 26.15 -6.71
C TRP A 379 -12.78 25.14 -6.72
N PRO A 380 -12.11 24.81 -7.85
CA PRO A 380 -10.94 23.92 -7.84
C PRO A 380 -9.67 24.50 -7.21
N VAL A 381 -9.56 25.83 -7.10
CA VAL A 381 -8.31 26.55 -6.79
C VAL A 381 -7.82 26.33 -5.35
N PRO A 382 -8.61 26.56 -4.28
CA PRO A 382 -8.11 26.42 -2.90
C PRO A 382 -7.51 25.03 -2.61
N ALA A 383 -8.18 23.97 -3.07
CA ALA A 383 -7.74 22.59 -2.89
C ALA A 383 -6.53 22.20 -3.76
N MET A 384 -6.17 23.02 -4.76
CA MET A 384 -4.93 22.87 -5.50
C MET A 384 -3.79 23.65 -4.84
N ILE A 385 -4.06 24.88 -4.37
CA ILE A 385 -3.08 25.73 -3.70
C ILE A 385 -2.62 25.08 -2.39
N ALA A 386 -3.56 24.72 -1.50
CA ALA A 386 -3.32 24.20 -0.15
C ALA A 386 -2.52 22.87 -0.08
N ARG A 387 -2.23 22.22 -1.22
CA ARG A 387 -1.30 21.08 -1.24
C ARG A 387 0.14 21.45 -0.85
N ASP A 388 0.44 22.73 -0.91
CA ASP A 388 1.70 23.34 -0.49
C ASP A 388 1.38 24.08 0.82
N VAL A 389 1.97 23.62 1.92
CA VAL A 389 1.65 24.11 3.27
C VAL A 389 1.98 25.60 3.41
N SER A 390 3.04 26.07 2.73
CA SER A 390 3.41 27.50 2.69
C SER A 390 2.30 28.38 2.08
N GLN A 391 1.40 27.79 1.29
CA GLN A 391 0.30 28.48 0.61
C GLN A 391 -1.07 28.23 1.25
N ALA A 392 -1.13 27.60 2.44
CA ALA A 392 -2.38 27.31 3.14
C ALA A 392 -3.20 28.58 3.43
N GLN A 393 -2.54 29.67 3.86
CA GLN A 393 -3.20 30.96 4.11
C GLN A 393 -3.84 31.56 2.86
N LEU A 394 -3.13 31.53 1.71
CA LEU A 394 -3.64 31.98 0.41
C LEU A 394 -4.88 31.17 0.01
N ALA A 395 -4.81 29.84 0.13
CA ALA A 395 -5.96 28.97 -0.13
C ALA A 395 -7.16 29.29 0.78
N GLY A 396 -6.93 29.60 2.06
CA GLY A 396 -7.94 30.03 3.02
C GLY A 396 -8.62 31.34 2.61
N ARG A 397 -7.85 32.38 2.24
CA ARG A 397 -8.38 33.67 1.75
C ARG A 397 -9.29 33.48 0.54
N ILE A 398 -8.86 32.68 -0.44
CA ILE A 398 -9.66 32.40 -1.64
C ILE A 398 -10.92 31.59 -1.27
N MET A 399 -10.84 30.61 -0.36
CA MET A 399 -12.02 29.85 0.05
C MET A 399 -13.06 30.70 0.78
N ALA A 400 -12.64 31.61 1.66
CA ALA A 400 -13.55 32.52 2.37
C ALA A 400 -14.39 33.39 1.41
N ARG A 401 -13.80 33.82 0.28
CA ARG A 401 -14.51 34.52 -0.81
C ARG A 401 -15.50 33.60 -1.54
N LEU A 402 -15.19 32.32 -1.69
CA LEU A 402 -15.99 31.33 -2.41
C LEU A 402 -17.18 30.77 -1.61
N GLU A 403 -17.02 30.56 -0.30
CA GLU A 403 -18.02 29.85 0.51
C GLU A 403 -19.29 30.66 0.83
N VAL A 404 -19.29 31.96 0.50
CA VAL A 404 -20.50 32.79 0.37
C VAL A 404 -21.46 32.20 -0.69
N GLY A 405 -20.91 31.51 -1.71
CA GLY A 405 -21.66 30.82 -2.75
C GLY A 405 -22.05 29.38 -2.38
N LYS A 406 -23.24 28.94 -2.82
CA LYS A 406 -23.69 27.55 -2.64
C LYS A 406 -23.14 26.62 -3.74
N PRO A 407 -22.70 25.39 -3.42
CA PRO A 407 -22.22 24.44 -4.42
C PRO A 407 -23.35 24.02 -5.36
N LYS A 408 -23.11 24.09 -6.68
CA LYS A 408 -24.11 23.77 -7.70
C LYS A 408 -23.94 22.36 -8.25
N ILE A 409 -22.71 21.88 -8.36
CA ILE A 409 -22.37 20.56 -8.92
C ILE A 409 -21.45 19.75 -7.99
N ASN A 410 -21.30 18.45 -8.28
CA ASN A 410 -20.43 17.55 -7.51
C ASN A 410 -18.97 18.04 -7.43
N ARG A 411 -18.48 18.72 -8.47
CA ARG A 411 -17.10 19.23 -8.52
C ARG A 411 -16.85 20.28 -7.43
N ASP A 412 -17.77 21.21 -7.25
CA ASP A 412 -17.68 22.30 -6.27
C ASP A 412 -17.58 21.71 -4.85
N MET A 413 -18.55 20.86 -4.52
CA MET A 413 -18.62 20.09 -3.27
C MET A 413 -17.36 19.23 -3.04
N GLN A 414 -16.88 18.54 -4.08
CA GLN A 414 -15.67 17.71 -4.02
C GLN A 414 -14.44 18.55 -3.64
N ASN A 415 -14.28 19.72 -4.25
CA ASN A 415 -13.12 20.57 -3.99
C ASN A 415 -13.20 21.27 -2.63
N TYR A 416 -14.39 21.65 -2.16
CA TYR A 416 -14.57 22.16 -0.80
C TYR A 416 -14.12 21.14 0.25
N PHE A 417 -14.65 19.91 0.19
CA PHE A 417 -14.21 18.85 1.12
C PHE A 417 -12.75 18.47 0.95
N ARG A 418 -12.17 18.60 -0.26
CA ARG A 418 -10.75 18.36 -0.47
C ARG A 418 -9.88 19.43 0.20
N TRP A 419 -10.24 20.71 0.07
CA TRP A 419 -9.57 21.82 0.75
C TRP A 419 -9.66 21.62 2.27
N ALA A 420 -10.87 21.43 2.81
CA ALA A 420 -11.07 21.26 4.25
C ALA A 420 -10.38 20.01 4.83
N MET A 421 -10.24 18.94 4.03
CA MET A 421 -9.45 17.76 4.40
C MET A 421 -7.93 18.04 4.42
N ILE A 422 -7.44 19.00 3.65
CA ILE A 422 -6.02 19.38 3.66
C ILE A 422 -5.74 20.34 4.81
N THR A 423 -6.56 21.38 4.98
CA THR A 423 -6.39 22.45 5.98
C THR A 423 -7.01 22.16 7.35
N ARG A 424 -7.43 20.92 7.62
CA ARG A 424 -8.08 20.47 8.89
C ARG A 424 -9.36 21.23 9.28
N GLU A 425 -10.01 21.92 8.35
CA GLU A 425 -11.25 22.70 8.53
C GLU A 425 -12.50 21.82 8.67
N TYR A 426 -12.46 20.87 9.61
CA TYR A 426 -13.45 19.79 9.73
C TYR A 426 -14.82 20.30 10.19
N GLU A 427 -14.89 21.32 11.05
CA GLU A 427 -16.16 21.89 11.46
C GLU A 427 -16.86 22.68 10.33
N LYS A 428 -16.09 23.37 9.48
CA LYS A 428 -16.61 23.97 8.25
C LYS A 428 -17.13 22.88 7.29
N ALA A 429 -16.40 21.78 7.13
CA ALA A 429 -16.87 20.63 6.36
C ALA A 429 -18.17 20.01 6.93
N ASN A 430 -18.28 19.88 8.26
CA ASN A 430 -19.47 19.36 8.94
C ASN A 430 -20.68 20.28 8.75
N ALA A 431 -20.51 21.60 8.86
CA ALA A 431 -21.54 22.59 8.57
C ALA A 431 -21.97 22.56 7.08
N PHE A 432 -20.99 22.55 6.16
CA PHE A 432 -21.23 22.49 4.72
C PHE A 432 -21.98 21.21 4.30
N TYR A 433 -21.62 20.04 4.86
CA TYR A 433 -22.32 18.78 4.61
C TYR A 433 -23.80 18.84 5.05
N LYS A 434 -24.08 19.38 6.24
CA LYS A 434 -25.45 19.58 6.75
C LYS A 434 -26.28 20.48 5.83
N ALA A 435 -25.65 21.46 5.17
CA ALA A 435 -26.29 22.38 4.24
C ALA A 435 -26.45 21.86 2.79
N LEU A 436 -25.99 20.64 2.47
CA LEU A 436 -25.94 20.18 1.07
C LEU A 436 -27.33 19.95 0.43
N PRO A 437 -27.53 20.41 -0.83
CA PRO A 437 -28.69 20.05 -1.64
C PRO A 437 -28.89 18.53 -1.79
N LYS A 438 -30.15 18.07 -1.71
CA LYS A 438 -30.52 16.63 -1.79
C LYS A 438 -30.01 15.90 -3.04
N ASN A 439 -29.73 16.60 -4.13
CA ASN A 439 -29.18 16.04 -5.39
C ASN A 439 -27.66 15.80 -5.36
N LEU A 440 -26.94 16.39 -4.40
CA LEU A 440 -25.51 16.21 -4.15
C LEU A 440 -25.21 15.15 -3.07
N LEU A 441 -26.20 14.80 -2.25
CA LEU A 441 -26.14 13.60 -1.39
C LEU A 441 -25.86 12.34 -2.25
N ARG A 442 -24.99 11.47 -1.75
CA ARG A 442 -24.50 10.23 -2.40
C ARG A 442 -23.62 10.41 -3.65
N ARG A 443 -23.06 11.59 -3.91
CA ARG A 443 -22.12 11.80 -5.04
C ARG A 443 -20.67 11.53 -4.64
N SER A 444 -19.82 11.24 -5.62
CA SER A 444 -18.43 10.80 -5.39
C SER A 444 -17.54 11.83 -4.69
N GLY A 445 -17.87 13.13 -4.73
CA GLY A 445 -17.16 14.14 -3.95
C GLY A 445 -17.24 13.93 -2.44
N LEU A 446 -18.28 13.22 -1.95
CA LEU A 446 -18.45 12.88 -0.54
C LEU A 446 -17.41 11.87 -0.02
N LEU A 447 -16.59 11.28 -0.89
CA LEU A 447 -15.47 10.42 -0.45
C LEU A 447 -14.38 11.21 0.28
N TYR A 448 -14.22 12.51 -0.02
CA TYR A 448 -13.33 13.39 0.76
C TYR A 448 -13.93 13.68 2.15
N TYR A 449 -15.25 13.90 2.24
CA TYR A 449 -15.93 14.02 3.52
C TYR A 449 -15.89 12.71 4.33
N ALA A 450 -15.99 11.54 3.68
CA ALA A 450 -15.77 10.25 4.36
C ALA A 450 -14.36 10.09 4.93
N ASN A 451 -13.35 10.75 4.35
CA ASN A 451 -12.00 10.79 4.90
C ASN A 451 -11.91 11.75 6.10
N ILE A 452 -12.61 12.90 6.07
CA ILE A 452 -12.74 13.80 7.23
C ILE A 452 -13.40 13.06 8.40
N LEU A 453 -14.53 12.39 8.15
CA LEU A 453 -15.21 11.54 9.15
C LEU A 453 -14.27 10.47 9.72
N GLN A 454 -13.44 9.81 8.89
CA GLN A 454 -12.43 8.87 9.39
C GLN A 454 -11.41 9.58 10.32
N ARG A 455 -10.91 10.75 9.93
CA ARG A 455 -9.93 11.52 10.73
C ARG A 455 -10.49 11.96 12.08
N GLN A 456 -11.77 12.31 12.13
CA GLN A 456 -12.53 12.58 13.36
C GLN A 456 -12.94 11.31 14.15
N GLY A 457 -12.48 10.10 13.75
CA GLY A 457 -12.83 8.83 14.41
C GLY A 457 -14.26 8.31 14.13
N GLN A 458 -15.03 9.00 13.30
CA GLN A 458 -16.43 8.70 12.94
C GLN A 458 -16.50 7.61 11.83
N PHE A 459 -15.92 6.45 12.14
CA PHE A 459 -15.72 5.37 11.17
C PHE A 459 -17.03 4.74 10.65
N LYS A 460 -18.11 4.75 11.46
CA LYS A 460 -19.42 4.17 11.09
C LYS A 460 -20.14 5.06 10.07
N GLU A 461 -20.11 6.37 10.32
CA GLU A 461 -20.65 7.43 9.49
C GLU A 461 -19.92 7.47 8.14
N ALA A 462 -18.57 7.38 8.18
CA ALA A 462 -17.74 7.22 6.99
C ALA A 462 -18.12 5.96 6.18
N LEU A 463 -18.33 4.82 6.85
CA LEU A 463 -18.68 3.55 6.19
C LEU A 463 -20.04 3.63 5.49
N ASP A 464 -21.06 4.17 6.13
CA ASP A 464 -22.40 4.28 5.53
C ASP A 464 -22.43 5.29 4.39
N LEU A 465 -21.66 6.38 4.48
CA LEU A 465 -21.46 7.32 3.39
C LEU A 465 -20.77 6.67 2.17
N VAL A 466 -19.68 5.92 2.39
CA VAL A 466 -18.96 5.16 1.35
C VAL A 466 -19.89 4.13 0.69
N ARG A 467 -20.72 3.43 1.48
CA ARG A 467 -21.72 2.47 0.96
C ARG A 467 -22.78 3.12 0.09
N ASP A 468 -23.28 4.29 0.48
CA ASP A 468 -24.29 5.01 -0.30
C ASP A 468 -23.68 5.60 -1.59
N VAL A 469 -22.43 6.10 -1.56
CA VAL A 469 -21.70 6.47 -2.78
C VAL A 469 -21.46 5.27 -3.69
N TYR A 470 -21.09 4.09 -3.15
CA TYR A 470 -20.87 2.89 -3.96
C TYR A 470 -22.17 2.34 -4.56
N GLY A 471 -23.26 2.34 -3.79
CA GLY A 471 -24.59 2.02 -4.30
C GLY A 471 -25.04 2.97 -5.41
N GLN A 472 -24.71 4.26 -5.29
CA GLN A 472 -25.00 5.24 -6.34
C GLN A 472 -24.14 5.01 -7.58
N LEU A 473 -22.84 4.71 -7.44
CA LEU A 473 -21.96 4.36 -8.58
C LEU A 473 -22.52 3.17 -9.37
N LEU A 474 -22.83 2.07 -8.70
CA LEU A 474 -23.34 0.86 -9.34
C LEU A 474 -24.77 1.02 -9.90
N SER A 475 -25.53 2.04 -9.50
CA SER A 475 -26.83 2.36 -10.12
C SER A 475 -26.71 2.97 -11.53
N ASN A 476 -25.51 3.30 -12.01
CA ASN A 476 -25.27 3.98 -13.29
C ASN A 476 -24.50 3.08 -14.28
N PRO A 477 -25.12 2.01 -14.82
CA PRO A 477 -24.39 0.95 -15.53
C PRO A 477 -23.58 1.46 -16.74
N SER A 478 -24.10 2.46 -17.47
CA SER A 478 -23.44 3.07 -18.63
C SER A 478 -22.24 3.98 -18.32
N THR A 479 -21.93 4.22 -17.04
CA THR A 479 -20.84 5.11 -16.60
C THR A 479 -20.12 4.58 -15.36
N VAL A 480 -20.20 3.27 -15.10
CA VAL A 480 -19.51 2.66 -13.96
C VAL A 480 -18.01 2.88 -14.10
N ASN A 481 -17.37 3.44 -13.07
CA ASN A 481 -15.92 3.54 -13.02
C ASN A 481 -15.39 2.28 -12.33
N ALA A 482 -14.74 1.40 -13.10
CA ALA A 482 -14.26 0.12 -12.61
C ALA A 482 -13.22 0.26 -11.49
N TYR A 483 -12.29 1.22 -11.62
CA TYR A 483 -11.28 1.53 -10.60
C TYR A 483 -11.94 1.99 -9.30
N SER A 484 -12.85 2.98 -9.36
CA SER A 484 -13.62 3.43 -8.20
C SER A 484 -14.46 2.31 -7.57
N SER A 485 -15.02 1.40 -8.38
CA SER A 485 -15.77 0.23 -7.88
C SER A 485 -14.89 -0.67 -7.00
N HIS A 486 -13.68 -0.99 -7.46
CA HIS A 486 -12.72 -1.79 -6.69
C HIS A 486 -12.16 -1.04 -5.47
N SER A 487 -11.78 0.24 -5.62
CA SER A 487 -11.36 1.08 -4.49
C SER A 487 -12.43 1.18 -3.40
N LEU A 488 -13.72 1.26 -3.76
CA LEU A 488 -14.81 1.29 -2.78
C LEU A 488 -15.04 -0.07 -2.09
N ILE A 489 -14.73 -1.20 -2.75
CA ILE A 489 -14.71 -2.51 -2.07
C ILE A 489 -13.61 -2.55 -1.00
N LYS A 490 -12.40 -2.10 -1.35
CA LYS A 490 -11.27 -1.98 -0.43
C LYS A 490 -11.62 -1.06 0.75
N ARG A 491 -12.17 0.12 0.45
CA ARG A 491 -12.58 1.15 1.41
C ARG A 491 -13.67 0.71 2.40
N VAL A 492 -14.62 -0.11 1.96
CA VAL A 492 -15.62 -0.71 2.86
C VAL A 492 -14.99 -1.70 3.83
N GLY A 493 -13.96 -2.43 3.40
CA GLY A 493 -13.20 -3.34 4.26
C GLY A 493 -12.33 -2.59 5.28
N GLU A 494 -11.60 -1.58 4.83
CA GLU A 494 -10.83 -0.65 5.67
C GLU A 494 -11.65 -0.10 6.83
N LEU A 495 -12.80 0.52 6.52
CA LEU A 495 -13.63 1.16 7.55
C LEU A 495 -14.26 0.14 8.50
N ARG A 496 -14.53 -1.10 8.05
CA ARG A 496 -14.93 -2.19 8.96
C ARG A 496 -13.81 -2.57 9.93
N PHE A 497 -12.59 -2.74 9.41
CA PHE A 497 -11.41 -3.01 10.23
C PHE A 497 -11.20 -1.89 11.26
N LEU A 498 -11.31 -0.62 10.86
CA LEU A 498 -11.20 0.52 11.80
C LEU A 498 -12.33 0.55 12.85
N ILE A 499 -13.58 0.24 12.50
CA ILE A 499 -14.69 0.13 13.48
C ILE A 499 -14.42 -0.97 14.51
N GLU A 500 -13.90 -2.11 14.06
CA GLU A 500 -13.57 -3.24 14.93
C GLU A 500 -12.35 -2.94 15.80
N THR A 501 -11.28 -2.37 15.22
CA THR A 501 -10.10 -1.88 15.94
C THR A 501 -10.47 -0.86 17.01
N ALA A 502 -11.34 0.12 16.69
CA ALA A 502 -11.82 1.11 17.66
C ALA A 502 -12.53 0.45 18.85
N LYS A 503 -13.42 -0.52 18.57
CA LYS A 503 -14.12 -1.29 19.62
C LYS A 503 -13.13 -2.00 20.56
N HIS A 504 -12.06 -2.58 20.03
CA HIS A 504 -11.04 -3.23 20.85
C HIS A 504 -10.16 -2.24 21.61
N PHE A 505 -9.73 -1.16 20.96
CA PHE A 505 -8.88 -0.13 21.57
C PHE A 505 -9.56 0.62 22.72
N GLN A 506 -10.86 0.90 22.58
CA GLN A 506 -11.71 1.54 23.60
C GLN A 506 -12.24 0.56 24.67
N SER A 507 -11.89 -0.73 24.62
CA SER A 507 -12.34 -1.71 25.63
C SER A 507 -11.66 -1.52 26.99
N VAL A 508 -10.52 -0.82 27.00
CA VAL A 508 -9.84 -0.30 28.19
C VAL A 508 -9.72 1.22 27.98
N PRO A 509 -10.13 2.08 28.94
CA PRO A 509 -10.05 3.52 28.79
C PRO A 509 -8.59 4.01 28.82
N GLN A 510 -8.32 5.20 28.27
CA GLN A 510 -7.04 5.88 28.43
C GLN A 510 -6.83 6.27 29.92
N PRO A 511 -5.67 5.95 30.53
CA PRO A 511 -5.38 6.34 31.90
C PRO A 511 -5.28 7.86 32.03
N GLN A 512 -5.92 8.42 33.07
CA GLN A 512 -5.88 9.86 33.35
C GLN A 512 -4.62 10.26 34.13
N ASN A 513 -4.07 9.33 34.93
CA ASN A 513 -2.77 9.44 35.59
C ASN A 513 -1.84 8.37 34.99
N PRO A 514 -1.24 8.60 33.80
CA PRO A 514 -0.39 7.62 33.16
C PRO A 514 0.91 7.41 33.94
N LYS A 515 1.41 6.16 33.96
CA LYS A 515 2.74 5.80 34.49
C LYS A 515 3.87 6.05 33.47
N GLY A 516 3.50 6.36 32.24
CA GLY A 516 4.36 6.47 31.08
C GLY A 516 3.54 6.56 29.80
N VAL A 517 4.19 6.87 28.69
CA VAL A 517 3.58 7.15 27.38
C VAL A 517 4.13 6.19 26.32
N ILE A 518 3.26 5.69 25.44
CA ILE A 518 3.64 4.90 24.26
C ILE A 518 3.17 5.64 23.00
N LEU A 519 4.11 6.18 22.22
CA LEU A 519 3.86 6.85 20.96
C LEU A 519 3.80 5.84 19.80
N ILE A 520 2.82 6.01 18.90
CA ILE A 520 2.74 5.24 17.65
C ILE A 520 2.45 6.14 16.44
N ALA A 521 3.05 5.84 15.29
CA ALA A 521 2.92 6.63 14.05
C ALA A 521 2.30 5.85 12.86
N PRO A 522 1.06 5.33 12.96
CA PRO A 522 0.42 4.62 11.84
C PRO A 522 0.00 5.62 10.75
N ARG A 523 0.84 5.86 9.74
CA ARG A 523 0.55 6.79 8.62
C ARG A 523 -0.54 6.28 7.68
N ASN A 524 -0.82 4.97 7.70
CA ASN A 524 -1.89 4.32 6.94
C ASN A 524 -2.33 2.97 7.54
N ILE A 525 -3.39 2.38 6.97
CA ILE A 525 -3.97 1.11 7.44
C ILE A 525 -3.03 -0.10 7.29
N ASP A 526 -2.08 -0.09 6.33
CA ASP A 526 -1.07 -1.15 6.21
C ASP A 526 -0.05 -1.12 7.36
N GLN A 527 0.22 0.05 7.94
CA GLN A 527 1.05 0.20 9.13
C GLN A 527 0.26 -0.04 10.42
N LEU A 528 -0.98 0.46 10.52
CA LEU A 528 -1.84 0.19 11.67
C LEU A 528 -1.99 -1.33 11.91
N ARG A 529 -2.20 -2.12 10.85
CA ARG A 529 -2.32 -3.58 10.97
C ARG A 529 -1.00 -4.32 11.27
N ARG A 530 0.15 -3.64 11.26
CA ARG A 530 1.46 -4.19 11.65
C ARG A 530 1.77 -3.90 13.12
N ASN A 531 1.19 -2.84 13.68
CA ASN A 531 1.30 -2.49 15.09
C ASN A 531 0.69 -3.58 15.99
N PRO A 532 1.18 -3.75 17.23
CA PRO A 532 0.70 -4.78 18.14
C PRO A 532 -0.61 -4.36 18.85
N LEU A 533 -1.70 -4.21 18.09
CA LEU A 533 -2.96 -3.61 18.54
C LEU A 533 -3.53 -4.14 19.88
N MET A 534 -3.32 -5.41 20.22
CA MET A 534 -3.75 -5.97 21.53
C MET A 534 -2.75 -5.68 22.65
N VAL A 535 -1.45 -5.54 22.35
CA VAL A 535 -0.44 -5.09 23.32
C VAL A 535 -0.66 -3.62 23.66
N LEU A 536 -1.14 -2.80 22.71
CA LEU A 536 -1.56 -1.42 22.99
C LEU A 536 -2.69 -1.36 24.03
N VAL A 537 -3.66 -2.27 23.95
CA VAL A 537 -4.73 -2.39 24.95
C VAL A 537 -4.18 -2.84 26.31
N GLU A 538 -3.18 -3.73 26.31
CA GLU A 538 -2.49 -4.16 27.53
C GLU A 538 -1.64 -3.06 28.17
N PHE A 539 -1.00 -2.18 27.39
CA PHE A 539 -0.32 -0.98 27.91
C PHE A 539 -1.31 -0.07 28.65
N LYS A 540 -2.49 0.21 28.07
CA LYS A 540 -3.56 0.96 28.76
C LYS A 540 -3.97 0.27 30.06
N ARG A 541 -4.11 -1.07 30.06
CA ARG A 541 -4.45 -1.88 31.25
C ARG A 541 -3.39 -1.81 32.36
N LYS A 542 -2.10 -1.71 31.99
CA LYS A 542 -0.97 -1.52 32.92
C LYS A 542 -0.85 -0.08 33.45
N GLY A 543 -1.59 0.87 32.86
CA GLY A 543 -1.61 2.29 33.24
C GLY A 543 -0.73 3.19 32.38
N TRP A 544 -0.34 2.76 31.18
CA TRP A 544 0.41 3.58 30.21
C TRP A 544 -0.55 4.26 29.23
N ALA A 545 -0.33 5.55 28.95
CA ALA A 545 -1.05 6.25 27.89
C ALA A 545 -0.57 5.75 26.53
N VAL A 546 -1.48 5.39 25.62
CA VAL A 546 -1.12 5.10 24.22
C VAL A 546 -1.57 6.27 23.35
N VAL A 547 -0.62 6.91 22.67
CA VAL A 547 -0.84 8.16 21.93
C VAL A 547 -0.54 7.94 20.45
N PRO A 548 -1.56 7.88 19.58
CA PRO A 548 -1.36 7.87 18.13
C PRO A 548 -1.02 9.29 17.65
N ILE A 549 0.21 9.51 17.18
CA ILE A 549 0.65 10.84 16.73
C ILE A 549 0.06 11.24 15.37
N VAL A 550 -0.49 10.26 14.63
CA VAL A 550 -1.18 10.46 13.35
C VAL A 550 -2.70 10.28 13.52
N GLU A 551 -3.48 11.28 13.13
CA GLU A 551 -4.95 11.24 13.30
C GLU A 551 -5.65 10.21 12.39
N GLY A 552 -6.80 9.69 12.85
CA GLY A 552 -7.75 8.96 12.01
C GLY A 552 -7.53 7.47 11.84
N PHE A 553 -6.58 6.84 12.56
CA PHE A 553 -6.34 5.39 12.50
C PHE A 553 -6.69 4.67 13.80
N LEU A 554 -6.63 5.38 14.93
CA LEU A 554 -7.22 4.97 16.21
C LEU A 554 -8.16 6.08 16.72
N PRO A 555 -9.07 5.78 17.65
CA PRO A 555 -9.86 6.80 18.36
C PRO A 555 -8.96 7.79 19.12
N ARG A 556 -9.34 9.07 19.12
CA ARG A 556 -8.71 10.09 19.97
C ARG A 556 -9.27 9.95 21.39
N GLU A 557 -8.48 9.34 22.28
CA GLU A 557 -8.76 9.28 23.72
C GLU A 557 -7.72 10.13 24.46
N LEU A 558 -8.19 11.08 25.28
CA LEU A 558 -7.38 12.06 25.98
C LEU A 558 -7.00 11.58 27.39
N THR A 559 -5.83 12.00 27.84
CA THR A 559 -5.30 11.75 29.20
C THR A 559 -5.76 12.82 30.19
N GLY A 560 -6.10 14.02 29.72
CA GLY A 560 -6.34 15.19 30.56
C GLY A 560 -5.06 15.98 30.90
N ILE A 561 -3.91 15.57 30.34
CA ILE A 561 -2.62 16.25 30.47
C ILE A 561 -2.32 16.89 29.11
N GLU A 562 -2.32 18.22 29.06
CA GLU A 562 -2.24 19.01 27.82
C GLU A 562 -0.97 18.69 27.02
N GLU A 563 0.16 18.55 27.72
CA GLU A 563 1.48 18.21 27.16
C GLU A 563 1.53 16.82 26.53
N ILE A 564 0.63 15.90 26.91
CA ILE A 564 0.52 14.58 26.28
C ILE A 564 -0.54 14.61 25.17
N ASP A 565 -1.64 15.32 25.40
CA ASP A 565 -2.82 15.34 24.53
C ASP A 565 -2.62 16.17 23.25
N VAL A 566 -1.69 17.13 23.24
CA VAL A 566 -1.27 17.87 22.03
C VAL A 566 -0.57 16.97 21.00
N MET A 567 0.09 15.90 21.44
CA MET A 567 0.68 14.88 20.54
C MET A 567 -0.39 13.99 19.88
N ASN A 568 -1.58 13.86 20.47
CA ASN A 568 -2.61 12.92 20.02
C ASN A 568 -3.32 13.41 18.74
N GLY A 569 -2.90 12.85 17.61
CA GLY A 569 -3.32 13.29 16.27
C GLY A 569 -2.65 14.60 15.82
N ALA A 570 -1.46 14.92 16.34
CA ALA A 570 -0.68 16.09 15.94
C ALA A 570 -0.50 16.17 14.42
N ILE A 571 -0.11 15.07 13.77
CA ILE A 571 0.17 15.00 12.33
C ILE A 571 -1.06 14.46 11.58
N ASN A 572 -1.46 15.14 10.50
CA ASN A 572 -2.51 14.64 9.60
C ASN A 572 -1.94 13.74 8.47
N PRO A 573 -2.76 12.87 7.84
CA PRO A 573 -2.32 12.03 6.72
C PRO A 573 -1.87 12.76 5.43
N ASN A 574 -1.83 14.09 5.41
CA ASN A 574 -1.20 14.92 4.37
C ASN A 574 0.11 15.58 4.86
N ILE A 575 0.70 15.14 5.98
CA ILE A 575 1.93 15.67 6.58
C ILE A 575 1.81 17.10 7.14
N CYS A 576 0.61 17.59 7.43
CA CYS A 576 0.44 18.88 8.14
C CYS A 576 0.19 18.65 9.63
N LEU A 577 0.87 19.40 10.49
CA LEU A 577 0.55 19.48 11.92
C LEU A 577 -0.78 20.24 12.14
N SER A 578 -1.36 20.14 13.34
CA SER A 578 -2.43 21.04 13.82
C SER A 578 -1.85 22.38 14.25
N ASP A 579 -2.66 23.43 14.28
CA ASP A 579 -2.23 24.74 14.78
C ASP A 579 -1.66 24.63 16.21
N ASP A 580 -2.38 23.96 17.13
CA ASP A 580 -1.93 23.64 18.50
C ASP A 580 -0.55 22.93 18.53
N ALA A 581 -0.29 22.04 17.56
CA ALA A 581 0.96 21.28 17.48
C ALA A 581 2.08 22.08 16.77
N ILE A 582 1.74 23.03 15.90
CA ILE A 582 2.70 23.98 15.32
C ILE A 582 3.20 24.94 16.39
N GLU A 583 2.31 25.39 17.28
CA GLU A 583 2.64 26.24 18.43
C GLU A 583 3.47 25.49 19.48
N ALA A 584 3.05 24.28 19.87
CA ALA A 584 3.76 23.50 20.88
C ALA A 584 5.09 22.88 20.41
N MET A 585 5.21 22.53 19.12
CA MET A 585 6.35 21.77 18.57
C MET A 585 6.98 22.58 17.43
N PRO A 586 7.95 23.48 17.68
CA PRO A 586 8.55 24.32 16.64
C PRO A 586 9.23 23.51 15.52
N GLU A 587 9.66 24.16 14.44
CA GLU A 587 10.48 23.49 13.42
C GLU A 587 11.82 23.05 14.01
N ILE A 588 12.34 21.92 13.50
CA ILE A 588 13.62 21.36 13.95
C ILE A 588 14.80 22.01 13.21
N GLU A 589 15.83 22.37 13.96
CA GLU A 589 17.10 22.89 13.44
C GLU A 589 18.00 21.74 12.91
N ASP A 590 19.01 22.09 12.11
CA ASP A 590 20.02 21.16 11.55
C ASP A 590 19.49 19.92 10.79
N PHE A 591 18.29 20.03 10.19
CA PHE A 591 17.71 18.98 9.34
C PHE A 591 18.10 19.18 7.87
N VAL A 592 19.05 18.37 7.39
CA VAL A 592 19.61 18.44 6.03
C VAL A 592 19.06 17.30 5.17
N PHE A 593 18.53 17.63 4.00
CA PHE A 593 18.03 16.66 3.03
C PHE A 593 18.51 16.99 1.61
N GLU A 594 19.40 16.15 1.08
CA GLU A 594 19.96 16.24 -0.26
C GLU A 594 19.80 14.89 -0.97
N PRO A 595 18.65 14.62 -1.62
CA PRO A 595 18.36 13.31 -2.21
C PRO A 595 19.31 12.95 -3.36
N GLU A 596 19.92 13.93 -4.01
CA GLU A 596 20.91 13.74 -5.07
C GLU A 596 22.22 13.11 -4.57
N ASN A 597 22.56 13.41 -3.31
CA ASN A 597 23.78 12.98 -2.62
C ASN A 597 23.51 11.84 -1.62
N ALA A 598 22.38 11.13 -1.74
CA ALA A 598 21.94 10.09 -0.80
C ALA A 598 21.86 10.55 0.67
N THR A 599 21.76 11.85 0.94
CA THR A 599 21.99 12.43 2.27
C THR A 599 20.66 12.84 2.92
N LEU A 600 20.43 12.35 4.13
CA LEU A 600 19.38 12.80 5.04
C LEU A 600 19.95 12.77 6.47
N ARG A 601 20.04 13.91 7.14
CA ARG A 601 20.66 14.05 8.46
C ARG A 601 19.88 15.00 9.36
N TRP A 602 19.96 14.78 10.67
CA TRP A 602 19.46 15.71 11.68
C TRP A 602 20.50 15.83 12.80
N GLY A 603 21.26 16.93 12.78
CA GLY A 603 22.42 17.09 13.66
C GLY A 603 23.40 15.90 13.57
N PRO A 604 23.64 15.16 14.69
CA PRO A 604 24.48 13.95 14.68
C PRO A 604 23.82 12.74 14.01
N ILE A 605 22.49 12.69 13.90
CA ILE A 605 21.76 11.52 13.39
C ILE A 605 21.91 11.43 11.86
N ASP A 606 22.46 10.31 11.37
CA ASP A 606 22.55 10.00 9.95
C ASP A 606 21.48 8.97 9.52
N LEU A 607 20.65 9.37 8.56
CA LEU A 607 19.59 8.55 7.96
C LEU A 607 19.88 8.18 6.50
N GLY A 608 21.12 8.40 6.00
CA GLY A 608 21.60 7.94 4.70
C GLY A 608 21.33 6.44 4.48
N HIS A 609 21.71 5.60 5.47
CA HIS A 609 20.76 4.73 6.18
C HIS A 609 19.50 4.33 5.40
N SER A 610 18.41 4.85 5.94
CA SER A 610 17.05 4.51 5.55
C SER A 610 16.65 5.13 4.21
N LEU A 611 17.33 6.21 3.79
CA LEU A 611 17.11 6.83 2.50
C LEU A 611 17.47 5.88 1.35
N TRP A 612 18.59 5.17 1.45
CA TRP A 612 18.94 4.14 0.45
C TRP A 612 17.97 2.96 0.49
N GLU A 613 17.58 2.44 1.66
CA GLU A 613 16.65 1.30 1.73
C GLU A 613 15.30 1.61 1.07
N ASP A 614 14.71 2.77 1.32
CA ASP A 614 13.45 3.14 0.66
C ASP A 614 13.63 3.42 -0.83
N ALA A 615 14.77 3.97 -1.28
CA ALA A 615 15.08 4.09 -2.70
C ALA A 615 15.20 2.71 -3.39
N ALA A 616 15.94 1.78 -2.78
CA ALA A 616 16.17 0.41 -3.25
C ALA A 616 14.87 -0.39 -3.32
N ILE A 617 14.03 -0.32 -2.30
CA ILE A 617 12.72 -0.99 -2.23
C ILE A 617 11.72 -0.36 -3.22
N ASN A 618 11.77 0.96 -3.43
CA ASN A 618 10.87 1.65 -4.36
C ASN A 618 11.20 1.34 -5.82
N ARG A 619 12.49 1.36 -6.20
CA ARG A 619 12.96 1.05 -7.57
C ARG A 619 13.20 -0.44 -7.80
N ARG A 620 13.21 -1.26 -6.74
CA ARG A 620 13.43 -2.71 -6.75
C ARG A 620 14.80 -3.10 -7.32
N ARG A 621 15.83 -2.42 -6.83
CA ARG A 621 17.22 -2.53 -7.30
C ARG A 621 18.23 -2.08 -6.25
N TYR A 622 19.52 -2.25 -6.53
CA TYR A 622 20.65 -1.87 -5.67
C TYR A 622 21.26 -0.53 -6.06
N THR A 623 21.57 -0.37 -7.35
CA THR A 623 22.27 0.79 -7.89
C THR A 623 21.27 1.93 -8.10
N ILE A 624 21.26 2.91 -7.19
CA ILE A 624 20.25 3.97 -7.19
C ILE A 624 20.62 5.09 -8.18
N HIS A 625 19.66 5.48 -9.02
CA HIS A 625 19.76 6.67 -9.86
C HIS A 625 19.18 7.86 -9.11
N TRP A 626 19.99 8.54 -8.29
CA TRP A 626 19.54 9.59 -7.36
C TRP A 626 18.99 10.85 -8.05
N GLN A 627 19.41 11.10 -9.29
CA GLN A 627 18.91 12.20 -10.13
C GLN A 627 17.51 11.92 -10.71
N CYS A 628 16.95 10.72 -10.53
CA CYS A 628 15.63 10.36 -11.03
C CYS A 628 14.54 11.25 -10.40
N PRO A 629 13.84 12.12 -11.16
CA PRO A 629 12.93 13.11 -10.56
C PRO A 629 11.73 12.47 -9.84
N GLU A 630 11.24 11.34 -10.32
CA GLU A 630 10.16 10.58 -9.65
C GLU A 630 10.66 9.92 -8.34
N LEU A 631 11.97 9.66 -8.20
CA LEU A 631 12.55 9.14 -6.97
C LEU A 631 12.71 10.28 -5.95
N GLN A 632 13.29 11.41 -6.36
CA GLN A 632 13.41 12.61 -5.52
C GLN A 632 12.05 13.05 -4.96
N ASN A 633 11.01 13.09 -5.79
CA ASN A 633 9.63 13.39 -5.36
C ASN A 633 9.09 12.40 -4.31
N TYR A 634 9.45 11.11 -4.40
CA TYR A 634 9.06 10.10 -3.41
C TYR A 634 9.83 10.25 -2.10
N LEU A 635 11.15 10.47 -2.19
CA LEU A 635 12.03 10.63 -1.04
C LEU A 635 11.77 11.94 -0.28
N GLY A 636 11.48 13.04 -0.97
CA GLY A 636 11.09 14.30 -0.34
C GLY A 636 9.83 14.15 0.51
N GLY A 637 8.83 13.43 0.02
CA GLY A 637 7.64 13.10 0.81
C GLY A 637 7.93 12.21 2.04
N LEU A 638 9.00 11.41 2.03
CA LEU A 638 9.47 10.67 3.22
C LEU A 638 10.27 11.58 4.17
N ALA A 639 11.10 12.48 3.65
CA ALA A 639 11.84 13.47 4.43
C ALA A 639 10.88 14.44 5.16
N ASP A 640 9.79 14.87 4.53
CA ASP A 640 8.76 15.69 5.17
C ASP A 640 8.03 14.93 6.29
N TRP A 641 7.71 13.65 6.10
CA TRP A 641 7.22 12.78 7.18
C TRP A 641 8.23 12.66 8.32
N THR A 642 9.52 12.51 8.00
CA THR A 642 10.62 12.39 8.97
C THR A 642 10.77 13.69 9.77
N ARG A 643 10.70 14.86 9.12
CA ARG A 643 10.73 16.16 9.79
C ARG A 643 9.54 16.34 10.74
N ALA A 644 8.33 16.00 10.29
CA ALA A 644 7.12 16.11 11.10
C ALA A 644 7.16 15.18 12.32
N GLU A 645 7.66 13.94 12.19
CA GLU A 645 7.85 13.03 13.33
C GLU A 645 8.99 13.48 14.24
N GLY A 646 10.05 14.09 13.70
CA GLY A 646 11.15 14.71 14.48
C GLY A 646 10.69 15.84 15.41
N ARG A 647 9.80 16.72 14.94
CA ARG A 647 9.16 17.75 15.78
C ARG A 647 8.45 17.14 16.99
N VAL A 648 7.69 16.05 16.78
CA VAL A 648 7.00 15.33 17.87
C VAL A 648 8.00 14.65 18.81
N LEU A 649 9.07 14.04 18.30
CA LEU A 649 10.10 13.39 19.12
C LEU A 649 10.87 14.37 20.01
N GLN A 650 11.28 15.53 19.47
CA GLN A 650 11.98 16.55 20.24
C GLN A 650 11.12 17.06 21.39
N TYR A 651 9.84 17.35 21.11
CA TYR A 651 8.85 17.74 22.11
C TYR A 651 8.61 16.62 23.15
N ALA A 652 8.43 15.37 22.71
CA ALA A 652 8.22 14.23 23.59
C ALA A 652 9.41 14.00 24.54
N ARG A 653 10.65 14.17 24.07
CA ARG A 653 11.87 14.09 24.89
C ARG A 653 11.91 15.18 25.95
N GLN A 654 11.57 16.41 25.58
CA GLN A 654 11.48 17.52 26.53
C GLN A 654 10.42 17.23 27.62
N LYS A 655 9.22 16.81 27.22
CA LYS A 655 8.12 16.52 28.16
C LYS A 655 8.34 15.27 29.00
N ASN A 656 9.06 14.27 28.50
CA ASN A 656 9.54 13.13 29.29
C ASN A 656 10.39 13.61 30.49
N ALA A 657 11.34 14.53 30.27
CA ALA A 657 12.18 15.09 31.32
C ALA A 657 11.41 16.01 32.30
N GLU A 658 10.51 16.86 31.79
CA GLU A 658 9.71 17.77 32.62
C GLU A 658 8.66 17.05 33.49
N LEU A 659 7.99 16.04 32.94
CA LEU A 659 6.94 15.28 33.64
C LEU A 659 7.47 14.07 34.42
N ASN A 660 8.73 13.68 34.20
CA ASN A 660 9.34 12.45 34.73
C ASN A 660 8.48 11.19 34.43
N LEU A 661 7.99 11.10 33.18
CA LEU A 661 7.14 10.01 32.69
C LEU A 661 7.87 9.23 31.58
N PRO A 662 8.27 7.97 31.81
CA PRO A 662 8.87 7.10 30.80
C PRO A 662 8.10 7.11 29.47
N THR A 663 8.80 7.31 28.35
CA THR A 663 8.21 7.45 27.02
C THR A 663 8.82 6.44 26.04
N GLY A 664 8.00 5.53 25.52
CA GLY A 664 8.39 4.56 24.50
C GLY A 664 7.82 4.92 23.12
N CYS A 665 8.59 4.73 22.06
CA CYS A 665 8.12 4.92 20.67
C CYS A 665 8.09 3.58 19.93
N ILE A 666 6.97 3.21 19.27
CA ILE A 666 6.91 1.96 18.49
C ILE A 666 7.33 2.19 17.03
N SER A 667 8.45 1.57 16.62
CA SER A 667 8.89 1.48 15.22
C SER A 667 8.49 0.13 14.60
N LEU A 668 8.04 0.16 13.34
CA LEU A 668 7.79 -1.04 12.54
C LEU A 668 9.00 -1.47 11.70
N PHE A 669 9.94 -0.56 11.46
CA PHE A 669 11.08 -0.75 10.56
C PHE A 669 12.30 0.02 11.08
N SER A 670 13.33 -0.69 11.54
CA SER A 670 14.54 -0.07 12.11
C SER A 670 15.36 0.79 11.14
N TYR A 671 15.21 0.58 9.83
CA TYR A 671 16.01 1.24 8.78
C TYR A 671 15.17 1.75 7.60
N ARG A 672 13.89 2.10 7.80
CA ARG A 672 13.05 2.68 6.74
C ARG A 672 12.29 3.91 7.22
N LEU A 673 12.17 4.91 6.35
CA LEU A 673 11.69 6.24 6.70
C LEU A 673 10.15 6.31 6.82
N PRO A 674 9.65 7.16 7.75
CA PRO A 674 10.36 7.82 8.84
C PRO A 674 10.53 6.89 10.05
N ASP A 675 9.92 5.69 10.05
CA ASP A 675 9.86 4.76 11.20
C ASP A 675 11.24 4.48 11.87
N SER A 676 12.34 4.56 11.12
CA SER A 676 13.72 4.43 11.61
C SER A 676 14.23 5.62 12.41
N LEU A 677 13.71 6.83 12.20
CA LEU A 677 14.03 8.00 13.01
C LEU A 677 13.76 7.71 14.50
N LEU A 678 12.65 7.05 14.81
CA LEU A 678 12.29 6.65 16.18
C LEU A 678 13.41 5.82 16.83
N ARG A 679 14.10 4.98 16.05
CA ARG A 679 15.24 4.19 16.54
C ARG A 679 16.47 5.07 16.71
N PHE A 680 16.97 5.67 15.63
CA PHE A 680 18.25 6.39 15.66
C PHE A 680 18.22 7.60 16.60
N PHE A 681 17.08 8.27 16.75
CA PHE A 681 16.90 9.30 17.77
C PHE A 681 17.04 8.73 19.18
N CYS A 682 16.47 7.56 19.48
CA CYS A 682 16.65 6.94 20.79
C CYS A 682 18.02 6.28 21.00
N GLU A 683 18.80 6.00 19.95
CA GLU A 683 20.20 5.56 20.09
C GLU A 683 21.13 6.73 20.46
N GLU A 684 20.87 7.91 19.90
CA GLU A 684 21.67 9.14 20.11
C GLU A 684 21.21 9.95 21.34
N HIS A 685 19.93 9.87 21.70
CA HIS A 685 19.31 10.76 22.70
C HIS A 685 18.43 10.05 23.74
N GLY A 686 18.25 8.74 23.60
CA GLY A 686 17.37 7.96 24.46
C GLY A 686 18.04 7.43 25.72
N ASP A 687 17.21 6.84 26.57
CA ASP A 687 17.60 6.06 27.74
C ASP A 687 16.73 4.78 27.76
N PRO A 688 17.32 3.58 27.98
CA PRO A 688 16.58 2.32 27.93
C PRO A 688 15.38 2.21 28.88
N GLU A 689 15.32 3.01 29.95
CA GLU A 689 14.24 2.99 30.96
C GLU A 689 13.31 4.21 30.85
N GLN A 690 13.84 5.38 30.45
CA GLN A 690 13.11 6.65 30.39
C GLN A 690 12.66 7.08 28.98
N PHE A 691 13.46 6.89 27.93
CA PHE A 691 13.11 7.35 26.58
C PHE A 691 13.63 6.38 25.52
N PHE A 692 12.79 5.44 25.07
CA PHE A 692 13.24 4.25 24.35
C PHE A 692 12.44 3.92 23.08
N CYS A 693 13.08 3.22 22.14
CA CYS A 693 12.45 2.70 20.94
C CYS A 693 12.07 1.21 21.12
N LEU A 694 10.81 0.90 20.88
CA LEU A 694 10.26 -0.46 20.79
C LEU A 694 10.13 -0.87 19.33
N GLN A 695 10.89 -1.87 18.88
CA GLN A 695 10.67 -2.42 17.55
C GLN A 695 9.61 -3.53 17.58
N ALA A 696 8.56 -3.34 16.76
CA ALA A 696 7.48 -4.27 16.51
C ALA A 696 7.72 -5.09 15.24
N ALA A 697 7.95 -6.39 15.35
CA ALA A 697 8.30 -7.25 14.22
C ALA A 697 7.55 -8.59 14.20
N ASN A 698 7.36 -9.16 13.00
CA ASN A 698 6.94 -10.55 12.87
C ASN A 698 8.06 -11.49 13.34
N GLY A 699 7.71 -12.60 13.98
CA GLY A 699 8.66 -13.69 14.24
C GLY A 699 9.06 -14.41 12.94
N TYR A 700 10.22 -15.07 12.93
CA TYR A 700 10.85 -15.64 11.72
C TYR A 700 10.22 -16.97 11.23
N GLN A 701 8.89 -17.08 11.31
CA GLN A 701 8.12 -18.31 11.09
C GLN A 701 8.21 -18.90 9.67
N ASN A 702 8.48 -18.08 8.65
CA ASN A 702 8.44 -18.54 7.25
C ASN A 702 9.55 -19.54 6.93
N TYR A 703 10.68 -19.44 7.64
CA TYR A 703 11.80 -20.36 7.53
C TYR A 703 11.43 -21.80 7.89
N PHE A 704 10.61 -21.94 8.95
CA PHE A 704 10.11 -23.23 9.43
C PHE A 704 8.86 -23.72 8.68
N THR A 705 8.05 -22.80 8.13
CA THR A 705 6.75 -23.12 7.50
C THR A 705 6.77 -23.11 5.97
N ASN A 706 7.93 -22.86 5.34
CA ASN A 706 8.15 -22.78 3.89
C ASN A 706 7.05 -21.97 3.15
N PHE A 707 6.69 -20.80 3.67
CA PHE A 707 5.65 -19.91 3.13
C PHE A 707 4.24 -20.52 2.98
N SER A 708 3.93 -21.62 3.68
CA SER A 708 2.60 -22.26 3.67
C SER A 708 1.45 -21.35 4.16
N THR A 709 1.76 -20.27 4.88
CA THR A 709 0.82 -19.20 5.24
C THR A 709 1.29 -17.84 4.72
N ASN A 710 0.33 -16.97 4.36
CA ASN A 710 0.60 -15.56 4.04
C ASN A 710 0.40 -14.64 5.25
N VAL A 711 -0.07 -15.17 6.38
CA VAL A 711 -0.36 -14.42 7.63
C VAL A 711 0.61 -14.82 8.75
N SER A 712 1.11 -13.81 9.47
CA SER A 712 1.91 -14.00 10.68
C SER A 712 1.07 -14.51 11.85
N GLN A 713 1.64 -15.50 12.55
CA GLN A 713 1.16 -16.08 13.81
C GLN A 713 2.16 -15.84 14.96
N ARG A 714 3.39 -15.37 14.65
CA ARG A 714 4.46 -15.08 15.62
C ARG A 714 4.81 -13.60 15.63
N PHE A 715 5.11 -13.05 16.80
CA PHE A 715 5.46 -11.65 16.97
C PHE A 715 6.57 -11.44 17.99
N VAL A 716 7.33 -10.36 17.83
CA VAL A 716 8.32 -9.87 18.80
C VAL A 716 8.12 -8.37 18.99
N LEU A 717 8.26 -7.93 20.24
CA LEU A 717 8.32 -6.53 20.63
C LEU A 717 9.54 -6.38 21.55
N ARG A 718 10.57 -5.65 21.11
CA ARG A 718 11.83 -5.49 21.83
C ARG A 718 12.18 -4.01 22.00
N ASN A 719 12.64 -3.63 23.19
CA ASN A 719 13.33 -2.36 23.40
C ASN A 719 14.72 -2.43 22.74
N VAL A 720 14.88 -1.76 21.61
CA VAL A 720 16.14 -1.73 20.83
C VAL A 720 17.10 -0.64 21.30
N THR A 721 16.63 0.36 22.06
CA THR A 721 17.52 1.31 22.75
C THR A 721 18.39 0.61 23.80
N LYS A 722 17.89 -0.47 24.42
CA LYS A 722 18.68 -1.33 25.32
C LYS A 722 19.74 -2.19 24.61
N HIS A 723 19.58 -2.40 23.30
CA HIS A 723 20.37 -3.33 22.48
C HIS A 723 20.68 -2.72 21.11
N PRO A 724 21.39 -1.57 21.05
CA PRO A 724 21.65 -0.85 19.79
C PRO A 724 22.43 -1.69 18.76
N GLU A 725 23.18 -2.70 19.22
CA GLU A 725 23.91 -3.64 18.37
C GLU A 725 22.99 -4.51 17.49
N VAL A 726 21.73 -4.76 17.90
CA VAL A 726 20.83 -5.62 17.12
C VAL A 726 20.06 -4.81 16.08
N ARG A 727 20.25 -5.13 14.80
CA ARG A 727 19.51 -4.48 13.70
C ARG A 727 18.00 -4.76 13.71
N SER A 728 17.57 -5.86 14.36
CA SER A 728 16.15 -6.21 14.45
C SER A 728 15.81 -7.04 15.69
N GLY A 729 14.68 -6.73 16.32
CA GLY A 729 14.04 -7.53 17.36
C GLY A 729 13.73 -8.97 16.94
N SER A 730 13.67 -9.28 15.64
CA SER A 730 13.45 -10.63 15.13
C SER A 730 14.66 -11.58 15.24
N PHE A 731 15.86 -11.09 15.59
CA PHE A 731 17.08 -11.90 15.75
C PHE A 731 17.50 -12.05 17.23
N PRO A 732 18.28 -13.06 17.61
CA PRO A 732 18.78 -13.19 18.98
C PRO A 732 19.72 -12.04 19.36
N ILE A 733 19.83 -11.76 20.66
CA ILE A 733 20.94 -10.96 21.22
C ILE A 733 22.11 -11.92 21.48
N PRO A 734 23.35 -11.63 21.04
CA PRO A 734 24.48 -12.57 21.14
C PRO A 734 24.71 -13.14 22.55
N GLU A 735 24.69 -12.30 23.59
CA GLU A 735 24.87 -12.74 24.97
C GLU A 735 23.73 -13.66 25.46
N TYR A 736 22.49 -13.37 25.05
CA TYR A 736 21.33 -14.19 25.43
C TYR A 736 21.36 -15.52 24.67
N PHE A 737 21.81 -15.52 23.41
CA PHE A 737 22.04 -16.76 22.68
C PHE A 737 23.11 -17.63 23.36
N GLU A 738 24.25 -17.08 23.80
CA GLU A 738 25.28 -17.85 24.50
C GLU A 738 24.76 -18.44 25.81
N ASN A 739 24.09 -17.63 26.63
CA ASN A 739 23.43 -18.09 27.86
C ASN A 739 22.36 -19.14 27.62
N TYR A 740 21.61 -19.06 26.50
CA TYR A 740 20.64 -20.09 26.11
C TYR A 740 21.34 -21.37 25.65
N TYR A 741 22.44 -21.24 24.91
CA TYR A 741 23.26 -22.36 24.46
C TYR A 741 23.83 -23.16 25.63
N GLU A 742 24.46 -22.49 26.60
CA GLU A 742 24.97 -23.13 27.83
C GLU A 742 23.87 -23.90 28.58
N ARG A 743 22.68 -23.29 28.73
CA ARG A 743 21.52 -23.94 29.38
C ARG A 743 20.95 -25.11 28.57
N ARG A 744 21.14 -25.15 27.25
CA ARG A 744 20.66 -26.21 26.35
C ARG A 744 21.68 -27.31 26.06
N LYS A 745 22.93 -27.19 26.49
CA LYS A 745 23.95 -28.25 26.35
C LYS A 745 23.47 -29.67 26.72
N PRO A 746 22.73 -29.90 27.82
CA PRO A 746 22.22 -31.24 28.15
C PRO A 746 21.22 -31.83 27.13
N HIS A 747 20.61 -30.99 26.30
CA HIS A 747 19.55 -31.34 25.33
C HIS A 747 20.02 -31.30 23.87
N ILE A 748 21.32 -31.10 23.62
CA ILE A 748 21.87 -30.95 22.26
C ILE A 748 21.47 -32.12 21.35
N SER A 749 21.49 -33.37 21.82
CA SER A 749 21.12 -34.55 21.02
C SER A 749 19.67 -34.48 20.50
N GLU A 750 18.73 -34.08 21.36
CA GLU A 750 17.30 -33.94 21.04
C GLU A 750 17.06 -32.78 20.06
N ILE A 751 17.75 -31.65 20.28
CA ILE A 751 17.71 -30.47 19.42
C ILE A 751 18.30 -30.77 18.03
N MET A 752 19.42 -31.51 17.98
CA MET A 752 20.04 -31.95 16.74
C MET A 752 19.12 -32.88 15.95
N GLU A 753 18.51 -33.88 16.59
CA GLU A 753 17.53 -34.76 15.92
C GLU A 753 16.37 -33.97 15.29
N ARG A 754 15.84 -32.97 16.02
CA ARG A 754 14.75 -32.10 15.56
C ARG A 754 15.13 -31.24 14.35
N PHE A 755 16.35 -30.71 14.27
CA PHE A 755 16.70 -29.68 13.29
C PHE A 755 17.69 -30.10 12.19
N ILE A 756 18.41 -31.22 12.32
CA ILE A 756 19.39 -31.67 11.31
C ILE A 756 18.77 -31.89 9.92
N GLY A 757 17.46 -32.13 9.83
CA GLY A 757 16.74 -32.28 8.58
C GLY A 757 16.42 -30.98 7.82
N VAL A 758 16.61 -29.80 8.43
CA VAL A 758 16.17 -28.50 7.86
C VAL A 758 16.81 -28.19 6.50
N THR A 759 18.07 -28.59 6.29
CA THR A 759 18.79 -28.37 5.02
C THR A 759 18.30 -29.24 3.87
N LYS A 760 17.59 -30.34 4.16
CA LYS A 760 17.06 -31.29 3.17
C LYS A 760 15.72 -30.84 2.56
N VAL A 761 15.15 -29.73 3.04
CA VAL A 761 13.92 -29.15 2.46
C VAL A 761 14.23 -28.59 1.07
N LYS A 762 13.62 -29.16 0.03
CA LYS A 762 13.71 -28.63 -1.35
C LYS A 762 13.01 -27.28 -1.44
N ARG A 763 13.78 -26.19 -1.47
CA ARG A 763 13.26 -24.81 -1.56
C ARG A 763 13.48 -24.18 -2.94
N SER A 764 14.42 -24.73 -3.73
CA SER A 764 14.85 -24.19 -5.02
C SER A 764 14.41 -25.08 -6.19
N THR A 765 14.43 -26.41 -6.02
CA THR A 765 14.10 -27.41 -7.06
C THR A 765 12.67 -27.95 -6.99
N GLU A 766 11.82 -27.40 -6.11
CA GLU A 766 10.43 -27.84 -6.00
C GLU A 766 9.68 -27.58 -7.32
N GLY A 767 9.14 -28.64 -7.92
CA GLY A 767 8.42 -28.59 -9.20
C GLY A 767 9.27 -28.52 -10.47
N THR A 768 10.61 -28.65 -10.40
CA THR A 768 11.47 -28.67 -11.61
C THR A 768 11.73 -30.10 -12.13
N SER A 769 11.74 -30.27 -13.44
CA SER A 769 11.98 -31.55 -14.13
C SER A 769 13.48 -31.89 -14.25
N GLY A 770 14.10 -32.27 -13.14
CA GLY A 770 15.53 -32.64 -13.08
C GLY A 770 16.49 -31.45 -13.08
N ARG A 771 17.80 -31.75 -13.06
CA ARG A 771 18.87 -30.75 -13.18
C ARG A 771 19.13 -30.41 -14.65
N PRO A 772 19.41 -29.14 -14.98
CA PRO A 772 19.76 -28.75 -16.35
C PRO A 772 21.20 -29.18 -16.70
N PRO A 773 21.55 -29.39 -17.99
CA PRO A 773 22.88 -29.86 -18.40
C PRO A 773 24.04 -29.00 -17.89
N GLU A 774 23.83 -27.69 -17.76
CA GLU A 774 24.82 -26.74 -17.23
C GLU A 774 25.17 -27.00 -15.76
N ALA A 775 24.21 -27.51 -14.96
CA ALA A 775 24.46 -27.91 -13.59
C ALA A 775 25.29 -29.20 -13.50
N GLU A 776 25.04 -30.18 -14.37
CA GLU A 776 25.85 -31.41 -14.43
C GLU A 776 27.28 -31.12 -14.95
N ALA A 777 27.42 -30.23 -15.92
CA ALA A 777 28.74 -29.77 -16.39
C ALA A 777 29.53 -29.03 -15.30
N LEU A 778 28.85 -28.22 -14.48
CA LEU A 778 29.46 -27.60 -13.29
C LEU A 778 29.88 -28.66 -12.27
N ASP A 779 29.07 -29.69 -12.04
CA ASP A 779 29.41 -30.78 -11.12
C ASP A 779 30.69 -31.53 -11.54
N ALA A 780 30.81 -31.81 -12.84
CA ALA A 780 32.03 -32.41 -13.41
C ALA A 780 33.26 -31.50 -13.22
N ARG A 781 33.11 -30.19 -13.39
CA ARG A 781 34.20 -29.19 -13.19
C ARG A 781 34.61 -29.08 -11.73
N ILE A 782 33.66 -29.11 -10.79
CA ILE A 782 33.90 -29.12 -9.34
C ILE A 782 34.77 -30.34 -8.97
N ARG A 783 34.35 -31.54 -9.39
CA ARG A 783 35.10 -32.79 -9.14
C ARG A 783 36.50 -32.75 -9.76
N ALA A 784 36.63 -32.23 -10.99
CA ALA A 784 37.91 -32.09 -11.68
C ALA A 784 38.86 -31.07 -11.02
N TRP A 785 38.33 -30.05 -10.33
CA TRP A 785 39.11 -29.10 -9.56
C TRP A 785 39.61 -29.73 -8.24
N GLN A 786 38.72 -30.37 -7.50
CA GLN A 786 39.04 -31.13 -6.27
C GLN A 786 40.09 -32.22 -6.53
N ALA A 787 39.97 -32.95 -7.65
CA ALA A 787 40.91 -34.00 -8.04
C ALA A 787 42.35 -33.50 -8.30
N LYS A 788 42.55 -32.19 -8.53
CA LYS A 788 43.86 -31.54 -8.65
C LYS A 788 44.36 -30.94 -7.33
N GLY A 789 43.68 -31.23 -6.21
CA GLY A 789 43.95 -30.63 -4.90
C GLY A 789 43.48 -29.18 -4.76
N GLY A 790 42.70 -28.67 -5.71
CA GLY A 790 42.11 -27.33 -5.64
C GLY A 790 40.99 -27.23 -4.61
N LYS A 791 40.84 -26.04 -4.02
CA LYS A 791 39.82 -25.73 -3.01
C LYS A 791 38.61 -25.03 -3.62
N ILE A 792 37.47 -25.09 -2.95
CA ILE A 792 36.22 -24.49 -3.44
C ILE A 792 35.57 -23.59 -2.38
N ALA A 793 35.39 -22.32 -2.72
CA ALA A 793 34.61 -21.37 -1.94
C ALA A 793 33.28 -21.07 -2.64
N CYS A 794 32.17 -20.95 -1.90
CA CYS A 794 30.86 -20.60 -2.45
C CYS A 794 30.33 -19.28 -1.87
N ALA A 795 30.25 -18.24 -2.69
CA ALA A 795 29.59 -16.98 -2.36
C ALA A 795 28.07 -17.08 -2.53
N PHE A 796 27.34 -16.89 -1.44
CA PHE A 796 25.88 -16.97 -1.41
C PHE A 796 25.25 -15.59 -1.60
N GLY A 797 24.52 -15.44 -2.70
CA GLY A 797 23.82 -14.23 -3.09
C GLY A 797 22.46 -14.06 -2.43
N LYS A 798 21.91 -12.85 -2.62
CA LYS A 798 20.80 -12.28 -1.86
C LYS A 798 19.88 -11.48 -2.79
N VAL A 799 18.61 -11.31 -2.42
CA VAL A 799 17.70 -10.38 -3.13
C VAL A 799 18.23 -8.96 -2.98
N VAL A 800 18.65 -8.35 -4.09
CA VAL A 800 19.51 -7.15 -4.06
C VAL A 800 18.89 -5.91 -3.40
N CYS A 801 17.57 -5.80 -3.35
CA CYS A 801 16.85 -4.65 -2.77
C CYS A 801 16.41 -4.83 -1.30
N ASP A 802 16.66 -5.98 -0.67
CA ASP A 802 16.22 -6.26 0.71
C ASP A 802 17.40 -6.13 1.71
N SER A 803 17.68 -4.92 2.21
CA SER A 803 18.75 -4.63 3.19
C SER A 803 20.17 -5.03 2.74
N GLY A 804 20.53 -4.83 1.48
CA GLY A 804 21.88 -5.08 0.94
C GLY A 804 22.85 -3.89 1.09
N VAL A 805 22.56 -2.98 2.01
CA VAL A 805 22.88 -1.54 1.97
C VAL A 805 24.36 -1.21 1.65
N PRO A 806 24.66 -0.20 0.81
CA PRO A 806 26.00 0.01 0.24
C PRO A 806 27.05 0.56 1.21
N TYR A 807 26.70 0.71 2.48
CA TYR A 807 27.61 1.01 3.60
C TYR A 807 27.26 0.17 4.85
N ASP A 808 26.38 -0.84 4.74
CA ASP A 808 26.30 -1.97 5.70
C ASP A 808 27.50 -2.90 5.44
N GLY A 809 28.70 -2.32 5.47
CA GLY A 809 29.95 -2.98 5.15
C GLY A 809 30.38 -3.91 6.27
N GLY A 810 31.67 -4.24 6.30
CA GLY A 810 32.31 -4.94 7.40
C GLY A 810 33.80 -4.61 7.42
N PRO A 811 34.59 -5.25 8.28
CA PRO A 811 36.01 -4.89 8.43
C PRO A 811 36.83 -5.03 7.13
N ALA A 812 36.38 -5.87 6.19
CA ALA A 812 37.06 -6.15 4.92
C ALA A 812 36.46 -5.45 3.68
N HIS A 813 35.23 -4.94 3.74
CA HIS A 813 34.47 -4.49 2.56
C HIS A 813 33.56 -3.31 2.88
N GLN A 814 33.42 -2.37 1.95
CA GLN A 814 32.52 -1.23 2.13
C GLN A 814 31.05 -1.59 1.89
N SER A 815 30.77 -2.59 1.04
CA SER A 815 29.43 -2.90 0.57
C SER A 815 29.27 -4.33 0.06
N MET A 816 28.03 -4.77 -0.18
CA MET A 816 27.74 -6.09 -0.78
C MET A 816 28.28 -6.19 -2.21
N LYS A 817 28.26 -5.07 -2.96
CA LYS A 817 28.82 -5.00 -4.31
C LYS A 817 30.36 -5.06 -4.29
N ASP A 818 31.01 -4.36 -3.37
CA ASP A 818 32.47 -4.47 -3.18
C ASP A 818 32.86 -5.89 -2.75
N TRP A 819 32.17 -6.47 -1.77
CA TRP A 819 32.36 -7.86 -1.34
C TRP A 819 32.27 -8.85 -2.50
N LEU A 820 31.20 -8.80 -3.31
CA LEU A 820 30.99 -9.73 -4.42
C LEU A 820 32.11 -9.64 -5.47
N ASN A 821 32.50 -8.43 -5.86
CA ASN A 821 33.59 -8.23 -6.80
C ASN A 821 34.95 -8.55 -6.17
N HIS A 822 35.12 -8.32 -4.87
CA HIS A 822 36.32 -8.70 -4.15
C HIS A 822 36.47 -10.23 -4.05
N CYS A 823 35.40 -11.00 -3.84
CA CYS A 823 35.46 -12.46 -3.93
C CYS A 823 36.08 -12.94 -5.26
N ILE A 824 35.68 -12.33 -6.37
CA ILE A 824 36.18 -12.66 -7.72
C ILE A 824 37.66 -12.31 -7.86
N ARG A 825 38.06 -11.08 -7.48
CA ARG A 825 39.48 -10.65 -7.50
C ARG A 825 40.35 -11.52 -6.59
N ALA A 826 39.88 -11.83 -5.38
CA ALA A 826 40.63 -12.56 -4.37
C ALA A 826 41.05 -13.95 -4.86
N VAL A 827 40.19 -14.67 -5.60
CA VAL A 827 40.57 -16.00 -6.11
C VAL A 827 41.49 -15.97 -7.33
N GLN A 828 41.61 -14.86 -8.07
CA GLN A 828 42.46 -14.80 -9.28
C GLN A 828 43.91 -15.23 -8.98
N GLY A 829 44.46 -16.11 -9.81
CA GLY A 829 45.80 -16.67 -9.63
C GLY A 829 45.95 -17.72 -8.52
N SER A 830 44.92 -17.98 -7.71
CA SER A 830 44.93 -19.00 -6.66
C SER A 830 44.37 -20.35 -7.14
N ASN A 831 44.69 -21.43 -6.40
CA ASN A 831 44.11 -22.76 -6.61
C ASN A 831 42.68 -22.92 -6.04
N THR A 832 41.96 -21.80 -5.86
CA THR A 832 40.58 -21.76 -5.37
C THR A 832 39.60 -21.54 -6.51
N LEU A 833 38.57 -22.39 -6.59
CA LEU A 833 37.40 -22.20 -7.44
C LEU A 833 36.31 -21.47 -6.65
N LEU A 834 35.92 -20.28 -7.11
CA LEU A 834 34.78 -19.54 -6.59
C LEU A 834 33.49 -19.96 -7.32
N LEU A 835 32.52 -20.44 -6.55
CA LEU A 835 31.13 -20.59 -6.98
C LEU A 835 30.34 -19.35 -6.50
N ILE A 836 29.51 -18.77 -7.36
CA ILE A 836 28.63 -17.65 -7.01
C ILE A 836 27.19 -18.11 -7.20
N LYS A 837 26.50 -18.38 -6.09
CA LYS A 837 25.12 -18.89 -6.08
C LYS A 837 24.12 -17.76 -5.77
N PRO A 838 23.37 -17.23 -6.74
CA PRO A 838 22.36 -16.22 -6.47
C PRO A 838 21.17 -16.78 -5.68
N HIS A 839 20.42 -15.90 -5.03
CA HIS A 839 19.32 -16.28 -4.16
C HIS A 839 18.19 -17.00 -4.93
N PRO A 840 17.65 -18.14 -4.45
CA PRO A 840 16.65 -18.93 -5.18
C PRO A 840 15.31 -18.19 -5.37
N HIS A 841 15.00 -17.24 -4.47
CA HIS A 841 13.78 -16.45 -4.50
C HIS A 841 13.90 -15.10 -5.22
N GLU A 842 15.05 -14.75 -5.82
CA GLU A 842 15.16 -13.51 -6.60
C GLU A 842 14.22 -13.51 -7.81
N LEU A 843 13.97 -14.68 -8.41
CA LEU A 843 12.98 -14.87 -9.47
C LEU A 843 11.53 -15.05 -8.96
N ASN A 844 11.28 -15.02 -7.64
CA ASN A 844 9.94 -15.17 -7.06
C ASN A 844 9.36 -13.79 -6.70
N ASN A 845 8.41 -13.31 -7.51
CA ASN A 845 7.76 -12.02 -7.30
C ASN A 845 7.00 -11.90 -5.96
N GLN A 846 6.60 -13.00 -5.31
CA GLN A 846 6.01 -12.94 -3.96
C GLN A 846 7.02 -12.50 -2.87
N ILE A 847 8.31 -12.56 -3.20
CA ILE A 847 9.43 -12.17 -2.35
C ILE A 847 10.10 -10.95 -2.99
N ALA A 848 10.82 -11.08 -4.10
CA ALA A 848 11.58 -9.99 -4.73
C ALA A 848 10.73 -8.84 -5.33
N THR A 849 9.42 -9.06 -5.57
CA THR A 849 8.45 -8.02 -6.00
C THR A 849 8.86 -7.26 -7.26
N PHE A 850 8.93 -7.96 -8.40
CA PHE A 850 9.26 -7.38 -9.72
C PHE A 850 10.60 -6.60 -9.70
N PRO A 851 11.75 -7.26 -9.47
CA PRO A 851 13.07 -6.61 -9.56
C PRO A 851 13.27 -5.82 -10.86
N THR A 852 14.13 -4.80 -10.80
CA THR A 852 14.66 -4.08 -11.97
C THR A 852 16.18 -4.19 -12.13
N GLU A 853 16.83 -4.87 -11.18
CA GLU A 853 18.24 -5.27 -11.18
C GLU A 853 18.34 -6.59 -10.40
N TYR A 854 19.22 -7.49 -10.83
CA TYR A 854 19.43 -8.83 -10.26
C TYR A 854 20.85 -8.98 -9.71
N PHE A 855 21.09 -9.96 -8.84
CA PHE A 855 22.40 -10.20 -8.21
C PHE A 855 23.54 -10.38 -9.24
N ARG A 856 23.24 -10.86 -10.45
CA ARG A 856 24.23 -10.98 -11.54
C ARG A 856 24.75 -9.63 -12.04
N GLU A 857 23.90 -8.59 -12.04
CA GLU A 857 24.23 -7.26 -12.57
C GLU A 857 25.13 -6.45 -11.63
N LEU A 858 25.36 -6.94 -10.40
CA LEU A 858 26.32 -6.36 -9.46
C LEU A 858 27.78 -6.78 -9.74
N ILE A 859 27.99 -7.73 -10.65
CA ILE A 859 29.33 -8.22 -11.02
C ILE A 859 29.90 -7.34 -12.15
N GLU A 860 30.96 -6.62 -11.82
CA GLU A 860 31.74 -5.79 -12.74
C GLU A 860 33.06 -6.48 -13.12
N GLU A 861 33.58 -7.36 -12.26
CA GLU A 861 34.79 -8.14 -12.50
C GLU A 861 34.59 -9.25 -13.53
N PRO A 862 35.55 -9.48 -14.44
CA PRO A 862 35.48 -10.59 -15.38
C PRO A 862 35.58 -11.94 -14.64
N LEU A 863 34.65 -12.84 -14.92
CA LEU A 863 34.67 -14.21 -14.39
C LEU A 863 35.77 -15.01 -15.10
N GLY A 864 36.93 -15.13 -14.45
CA GLY A 864 38.08 -15.91 -14.93
C GLY A 864 37.86 -17.43 -14.86
N GLU A 865 38.90 -18.20 -15.18
CA GLU A 865 38.85 -19.68 -15.19
C GLU A 865 38.53 -20.34 -13.84
N ASN A 866 38.60 -19.58 -12.75
CA ASN A 866 38.32 -20.05 -11.40
C ASN A 866 37.18 -19.28 -10.70
N ALA A 867 36.29 -18.63 -11.45
CA ALA A 867 35.04 -18.07 -10.92
C ALA A 867 33.83 -18.49 -11.80
N ILE A 868 32.73 -18.92 -11.18
CA ILE A 868 31.54 -19.42 -11.90
C ILE A 868 30.26 -18.87 -11.27
N PHE A 869 29.44 -18.20 -12.08
CA PHE A 869 28.09 -17.80 -11.68
C PHE A 869 27.08 -18.91 -11.96
N MET A 870 26.30 -19.27 -10.95
CA MET A 870 25.36 -20.40 -10.99
C MET A 870 23.93 -19.95 -11.28
N GLY A 871 23.10 -20.84 -11.83
CA GLY A 871 21.66 -20.62 -11.90
C GLY A 871 20.97 -20.76 -10.52
N HIS A 872 20.00 -19.88 -10.25
CA HIS A 872 19.25 -19.79 -8.98
C HIS A 872 18.76 -21.14 -8.42
N ARG A 873 18.35 -22.06 -9.30
CA ARG A 873 17.68 -23.32 -8.97
C ARG A 873 18.46 -24.58 -9.37
N TRP A 874 19.76 -24.47 -9.66
CA TRP A 874 20.57 -25.62 -10.08
C TRP A 874 20.81 -26.65 -8.96
N PHE A 875 21.00 -26.15 -7.74
CA PHE A 875 21.32 -26.95 -6.55
C PHE A 875 20.55 -26.40 -5.34
N ASP A 876 19.97 -27.29 -4.54
CA ASP A 876 19.44 -26.95 -3.20
C ASP A 876 20.58 -26.88 -2.17
N MET A 877 20.31 -26.39 -0.95
CA MET A 877 21.39 -26.16 0.03
C MET A 877 22.10 -27.46 0.44
N HIS A 878 21.37 -28.57 0.62
CA HIS A 878 21.96 -29.88 0.90
C HIS A 878 22.85 -30.39 -0.24
N ASP A 879 22.53 -30.09 -1.50
CA ASP A 879 23.38 -30.48 -2.63
C ASP A 879 24.77 -29.82 -2.55
N MET A 880 24.87 -28.63 -1.95
CA MET A 880 26.14 -27.92 -1.85
C MET A 880 27.14 -28.60 -0.89
N GLN A 881 26.70 -29.55 -0.06
CA GLN A 881 27.51 -30.14 1.02
C GLN A 881 28.82 -30.77 0.52
N ASP A 882 28.78 -31.54 -0.56
CA ASP A 882 29.96 -32.19 -1.14
C ASP A 882 30.67 -31.32 -2.21
N ARG A 883 30.25 -30.06 -2.37
CA ARG A 883 30.59 -29.18 -3.50
C ARG A 883 31.35 -27.91 -3.11
N MET A 884 31.66 -27.71 -1.83
CA MET A 884 32.42 -26.58 -1.32
C MET A 884 33.18 -26.93 -0.04
N ASP A 885 34.36 -26.35 0.15
CA ASP A 885 35.12 -26.40 1.41
C ASP A 885 34.70 -25.28 2.38
N MET A 886 34.19 -24.15 1.86
CA MET A 886 33.82 -22.96 2.64
C MET A 886 32.66 -22.18 2.02
N GLY A 887 31.80 -21.59 2.85
CA GLY A 887 30.84 -20.56 2.45
C GLY A 887 31.36 -19.13 2.62
N LEU A 888 31.06 -18.24 1.67
CA LEU A 888 31.22 -16.80 1.81
C LEU A 888 29.82 -16.19 1.88
N VAL A 889 29.50 -15.53 3.00
CA VAL A 889 28.16 -15.01 3.28
C VAL A 889 28.27 -13.54 3.66
N TYR A 890 27.65 -12.66 2.86
CA TYR A 890 27.56 -11.24 3.24
C TYR A 890 26.72 -11.07 4.50
N ASN A 891 25.44 -11.46 4.41
CA ASN A 891 24.50 -11.56 5.51
C ASN A 891 23.35 -12.49 5.09
N GLY A 892 22.99 -13.48 5.92
CA GLY A 892 21.77 -14.27 5.74
C GLY A 892 21.76 -15.60 6.49
N THR A 893 20.56 -16.17 6.68
CA THR A 893 20.35 -17.44 7.41
C THR A 893 21.04 -18.66 6.81
N THR A 894 21.56 -18.55 5.58
CA THR A 894 22.47 -19.53 4.99
C THR A 894 23.68 -19.80 5.88
N ALA A 895 24.15 -18.84 6.69
CA ALA A 895 25.17 -19.10 7.71
C ALA A 895 24.78 -20.24 8.68
N ILE A 896 23.51 -20.30 9.10
CA ILE A 896 22.97 -21.34 9.99
C ILE A 896 22.85 -22.68 9.26
N GLU A 897 22.39 -22.64 8.00
CA GLU A 897 22.25 -23.83 7.15
C GLU A 897 23.60 -24.49 6.84
N LEU A 898 24.65 -23.69 6.65
CA LEU A 898 26.02 -24.16 6.48
C LEU A 898 26.60 -24.68 7.80
N GLY A 899 26.35 -23.96 8.91
CA GLY A 899 26.76 -24.36 10.26
C GLY A 899 26.25 -25.75 10.66
N ILE A 900 24.98 -26.07 10.42
CA ILE A 900 24.42 -27.40 10.78
C ILE A 900 24.99 -28.55 9.93
N MET A 901 25.43 -28.25 8.70
CA MET A 901 26.17 -29.19 7.84
C MET A 901 27.65 -29.32 8.24
N GLY A 902 28.14 -28.50 9.17
CA GLY A 902 29.54 -28.45 9.59
C GLY A 902 30.46 -27.72 8.61
N ILE A 903 29.90 -26.90 7.72
CA ILE A 903 30.66 -26.17 6.71
C ILE A 903 30.98 -24.77 7.25
N PRO A 904 32.27 -24.40 7.39
CA PRO A 904 32.65 -23.12 7.95
C PRO A 904 32.37 -21.98 6.96
N CYS A 905 32.04 -20.81 7.48
CA CYS A 905 31.76 -19.61 6.70
C CYS A 905 32.66 -18.44 7.08
N VAL A 906 32.86 -17.53 6.12
CA VAL A 906 33.28 -16.14 6.38
C VAL A 906 32.04 -15.24 6.30
N LEU A 907 31.75 -14.57 7.41
CA LEU A 907 30.68 -13.56 7.54
C LEU A 907 31.25 -12.17 7.26
N ALA A 908 30.80 -11.51 6.19
CA ALA A 908 31.48 -10.33 5.65
C ALA A 908 30.86 -8.96 6.00
N SER A 909 29.57 -8.88 6.34
CA SER A 909 28.95 -7.63 6.85
C SER A 909 29.02 -7.50 8.37
N HIS A 910 28.86 -6.28 8.87
CA HIS A 910 28.85 -5.91 10.27
C HIS A 910 27.78 -6.66 11.08
N PHE A 911 26.54 -6.75 10.58
CA PHE A 911 25.45 -7.43 11.29
C PHE A 911 25.49 -8.95 11.19
N ALA A 912 26.20 -9.54 10.22
CA ALA A 912 26.19 -11.00 10.04
C ALA A 912 26.68 -11.80 11.27
N PRO A 913 27.81 -11.48 11.94
CA PRO A 913 28.19 -12.17 13.18
C PRO A 913 27.27 -11.87 14.37
N ILE A 914 26.50 -10.78 14.33
CA ILE A 914 25.55 -10.38 15.38
C ILE A 914 24.23 -11.15 15.24
N ASP A 915 23.66 -11.24 14.03
CA ASP A 915 22.41 -11.97 13.76
C ASP A 915 22.59 -13.50 13.88
N TYR A 916 23.79 -13.99 13.55
CA TYR A 916 24.13 -15.41 13.47
C TYR A 916 25.32 -15.77 14.40
N PRO A 917 25.18 -15.60 15.73
CA PRO A 917 26.27 -15.73 16.71
C PRO A 917 26.64 -17.19 17.02
N ILE A 918 26.78 -18.03 16.00
CA ILE A 918 27.07 -19.47 16.11
C ILE A 918 28.56 -19.81 16.01
N GLY A 919 29.44 -18.80 15.90
CA GLY A 919 30.89 -18.99 15.86
C GLY A 919 31.48 -19.31 14.49
N HIS A 920 30.95 -18.71 13.41
CA HIS A 920 31.65 -18.63 12.11
C HIS A 920 32.77 -17.59 12.14
N ALA A 921 33.66 -17.62 11.15
CA ALA A 921 34.75 -16.65 11.04
C ALA A 921 34.22 -15.28 10.54
N ALA A 922 34.77 -14.20 11.06
CA ALA A 922 34.64 -12.85 10.51
C ALA A 922 36.05 -12.32 10.18
N PRO A 923 36.25 -11.64 9.03
CA PRO A 923 37.55 -11.10 8.67
C PRO A 923 37.88 -9.86 9.49
N LYS A 924 39.15 -9.68 9.85
CA LYS A 924 39.62 -8.46 10.53
C LYS A 924 39.80 -7.27 9.60
N ASP A 925 40.21 -7.56 8.38
CA ASP A 925 40.49 -6.58 7.33
C ASP A 925 40.44 -7.28 5.95
N ARG A 926 40.76 -6.52 4.89
CA ARG A 926 40.72 -7.00 3.51
C ARG A 926 41.74 -8.09 3.21
N ALA A 927 42.93 -8.03 3.79
CA ALA A 927 43.98 -9.04 3.59
C ALA A 927 43.67 -10.33 4.35
N ASP A 928 43.10 -10.21 5.56
CA ASP A 928 42.60 -11.35 6.33
C ASP A 928 41.49 -12.10 5.57
N PHE A 929 40.60 -11.35 4.89
CA PHE A 929 39.60 -11.92 4.00
C PHE A 929 40.22 -12.63 2.78
N GLU A 930 41.18 -12.02 2.08
CA GLU A 930 41.87 -12.66 0.95
C GLU A 930 42.55 -13.97 1.38
N ALA A 931 43.25 -13.98 2.52
CA ALA A 931 43.93 -15.16 3.04
C ALA A 931 42.97 -16.32 3.39
N TYR A 932 41.78 -16.02 3.92
CA TYR A 932 40.73 -17.03 4.09
C TYR A 932 40.20 -17.52 2.73
N VAL A 933 39.86 -16.61 1.81
CA VAL A 933 39.29 -16.95 0.49
C VAL A 933 40.24 -17.81 -0.34
N ARG A 934 41.56 -17.58 -0.24
CA ARG A 934 42.59 -18.39 -0.92
C ARG A 934 42.97 -19.69 -0.19
N PHE A 935 42.40 -19.94 0.99
CA PHE A 935 42.80 -21.04 1.89
C PHE A 935 44.28 -20.99 2.34
N GLU A 936 44.89 -19.80 2.28
CA GLU A 936 46.24 -19.51 2.80
C GLU A 936 46.23 -19.45 4.34
N LYS A 937 45.07 -19.12 4.93
CA LYS A 937 44.82 -19.10 6.37
C LYS A 937 43.64 -20.03 6.74
N PRO A 938 43.78 -20.91 7.74
CA PRO A 938 42.66 -21.72 8.21
C PRO A 938 41.60 -20.86 8.93
N LEU A 939 40.33 -21.16 8.68
CA LEU A 939 39.20 -20.51 9.33
C LEU A 939 39.18 -20.83 10.83
N GLN A 940 39.07 -19.80 11.66
CA GLN A 940 38.81 -19.96 13.09
C GLN A 940 37.30 -19.97 13.30
N VAL A 941 36.74 -21.14 13.61
CA VAL A 941 35.32 -21.37 13.90
C VAL A 941 35.17 -22.12 15.22
N ALA A 942 33.98 -22.03 15.83
CA ALA A 942 33.66 -22.78 17.03
C ALA A 942 33.71 -24.30 16.78
N THR A 943 34.25 -25.06 17.74
CA THR A 943 34.38 -26.53 17.63
C THR A 943 33.05 -27.27 17.66
N ASP A 944 32.03 -26.62 18.22
CA ASP A 944 30.64 -27.05 18.41
C ASP A 944 29.68 -26.31 17.46
N LEU A 945 30.17 -25.91 16.28
CA LEU A 945 29.43 -25.12 15.28
C LEU A 945 28.08 -25.74 14.87
N ARG A 946 27.99 -27.07 14.77
CA ARG A 946 26.77 -27.78 14.33
C ARG A 946 25.70 -27.73 15.40
N GLU A 947 26.12 -27.93 16.64
CA GLU A 947 25.33 -27.88 17.85
C GLU A 947 24.81 -26.45 18.08
N ARG A 948 25.69 -25.45 17.96
CA ARG A 948 25.33 -24.01 18.00
C ARG A 948 24.32 -23.65 16.91
N ALA A 949 24.50 -24.12 15.68
CA ALA A 949 23.55 -23.89 14.59
C ALA A 949 22.16 -24.51 14.88
N ALA A 950 22.10 -25.73 15.42
CA ALA A 950 20.84 -26.36 15.80
C ALA A 950 20.16 -25.67 16.99
N VAL A 951 20.92 -25.22 17.98
CA VAL A 951 20.38 -24.44 19.12
C VAL A 951 19.93 -23.04 18.70
N TRP A 952 20.54 -22.41 17.68
CA TRP A 952 20.01 -21.17 17.09
C TRP A 952 18.65 -21.41 16.44
N LEU A 953 18.48 -22.54 15.73
CA LEU A 953 17.17 -22.92 15.19
C LEU A 953 16.14 -23.21 16.28
N ASP A 954 16.54 -23.83 17.39
CA ASP A 954 15.68 -24.02 18.56
C ASP A 954 15.25 -22.69 19.19
N TYR A 955 16.20 -21.77 19.41
CA TYR A 955 15.93 -20.42 19.92
C TYR A 955 14.91 -19.68 19.03
N MET A 956 15.12 -19.71 17.71
CA MET A 956 14.25 -19.05 16.74
C MET A 956 12.89 -19.71 16.56
N ALA A 957 12.77 -21.00 16.92
CA ALA A 957 11.51 -21.74 16.99
C ALA A 957 10.83 -21.64 18.38
N ASN A 958 11.53 -21.15 19.41
CA ASN A 958 11.04 -21.09 20.78
C ASN A 958 9.86 -20.11 20.89
N GLU A 959 8.77 -20.59 21.49
CA GLU A 959 7.56 -19.80 21.75
C GLU A 959 7.80 -18.72 22.82
N GLU A 960 8.77 -18.95 23.70
CA GLU A 960 9.26 -17.94 24.63
C GLU A 960 10.03 -16.85 23.88
N PHE A 961 10.75 -17.10 22.79
CA PHE A 961 11.38 -16.01 22.03
C PHE A 961 10.32 -15.27 21.19
N THR A 962 9.65 -15.97 20.27
CA THR A 962 8.61 -15.36 19.42
C THR A 962 7.20 -15.73 19.90
N GLN A 963 6.49 -14.72 20.38
CA GLN A 963 5.20 -14.89 21.06
C GLN A 963 4.08 -15.20 20.08
N ALA A 964 3.14 -16.07 20.49
CA ALA A 964 1.97 -16.42 19.68
C ALA A 964 1.02 -15.22 19.58
N TYR A 965 0.78 -14.73 18.36
CA TYR A 965 -0.06 -13.56 18.13
C TYR A 965 -0.67 -13.61 16.73
N ARG A 966 -1.98 -13.87 16.65
CA ARG A 966 -2.75 -13.94 15.39
C ARG A 966 -4.06 -13.14 15.43
N PHE A 967 -4.17 -12.10 16.25
CA PHE A 967 -5.41 -11.34 16.41
C PHE A 967 -5.93 -10.66 15.13
N HIS A 968 -5.03 -10.21 14.25
CA HIS A 968 -5.38 -9.54 12.99
C HIS A 968 -4.36 -9.86 11.89
N THR A 969 -4.73 -9.56 10.64
CA THR A 969 -3.87 -9.83 9.47
C THR A 969 -2.59 -9.00 9.42
N ARG A 970 -1.47 -9.62 9.80
CA ARG A 970 -0.12 -9.16 9.44
C ARG A 970 0.43 -10.00 8.27
N PRO A 971 0.83 -9.39 7.14
CA PRO A 971 1.43 -10.13 6.02
C PRO A 971 2.85 -10.61 6.35
N VAL A 972 3.25 -11.77 5.83
CA VAL A 972 4.63 -12.31 5.90
C VAL A 972 5.28 -12.48 4.53
N THR A 973 4.60 -12.09 3.45
CA THR A 973 5.12 -12.00 2.08
C THR A 973 4.74 -10.63 1.51
N ASN A 974 5.25 -10.27 0.33
CA ASN A 974 4.84 -9.04 -0.34
C ASN A 974 3.40 -9.10 -0.91
N LYS A 975 2.74 -10.27 -0.87
CA LYS A 975 1.36 -10.43 -1.30
C LYS A 975 0.40 -9.55 -0.48
N VAL A 976 -0.41 -8.77 -1.19
CA VAL A 976 -1.27 -7.75 -0.58
C VAL A 976 -2.54 -8.40 -0.03
N LEU A 977 -2.50 -8.78 1.25
CA LEU A 977 -3.69 -9.25 1.99
C LEU A 977 -4.62 -8.08 2.28
N TYR A 978 -5.64 -7.84 1.45
CA TYR A 978 -6.55 -6.69 1.60
C TYR A 978 -8.02 -7.01 1.30
N PRO A 979 -8.98 -6.39 2.02
CA PRO A 979 -8.81 -5.57 3.22
C PRO A 979 -8.25 -6.35 4.41
N PRO A 980 -7.64 -5.68 5.40
CA PRO A 980 -7.28 -6.31 6.66
C PRO A 980 -8.54 -6.79 7.41
N TYR A 981 -8.37 -7.79 8.27
CA TYR A 981 -9.44 -8.34 9.10
C TYR A 981 -8.89 -8.86 10.43
N TRP A 982 -9.79 -9.01 11.40
CA TRP A 982 -9.55 -9.63 12.71
C TRP A 982 -9.87 -11.13 12.67
N PHE A 983 -9.20 -11.92 13.50
CA PHE A 983 -9.48 -13.33 13.72
C PHE A 983 -10.39 -13.46 14.95
N SER A 984 -11.69 -13.66 14.70
CA SER A 984 -12.74 -13.70 15.73
C SER A 984 -12.40 -14.61 16.91
N ASP A 985 -11.85 -15.79 16.61
CA ASP A 985 -11.69 -16.87 17.57
C ASP A 985 -10.57 -16.57 18.58
N ASP A 986 -9.52 -15.88 18.14
CA ASP A 986 -8.40 -15.49 19.00
C ASP A 986 -8.78 -14.24 19.81
N VAL A 987 -9.46 -13.29 19.18
CA VAL A 987 -10.04 -12.11 19.83
C VAL A 987 -11.01 -12.52 20.94
N GLN A 988 -11.87 -13.50 20.70
CA GLN A 988 -12.83 -13.97 21.70
C GLN A 988 -12.12 -14.59 22.91
N LYS A 989 -11.12 -15.46 22.70
CA LYS A 989 -10.31 -16.03 23.79
C LYS A 989 -9.67 -14.96 24.67
N HIS A 990 -9.08 -13.92 24.08
CA HIS A 990 -8.48 -12.81 24.84
C HIS A 990 -9.52 -11.98 25.63
N VAL A 991 -10.77 -11.91 25.16
CA VAL A 991 -11.86 -11.26 25.89
C VAL A 991 -12.35 -12.13 27.06
N GLU A 992 -12.32 -13.46 26.92
CA GLU A 992 -12.67 -14.42 27.97
C GLU A 992 -11.61 -14.51 29.07
N ALA A 993 -10.32 -14.47 28.72
CA ALA A 993 -9.20 -14.38 29.65
C ALA A 993 -8.01 -13.63 29.02
N PRO A 994 -7.24 -12.81 29.77
CA PRO A 994 -6.06 -12.13 29.24
C PRO A 994 -5.06 -13.10 28.61
N ASP A 995 -4.79 -12.91 27.31
CA ASP A 995 -3.86 -13.76 26.57
C ASP A 995 -2.43 -13.59 27.10
N ALA A 996 -1.82 -14.69 27.56
CA ALA A 996 -0.50 -14.70 28.18
C ALA A 996 0.60 -14.16 27.25
N ALA A 997 0.51 -14.40 25.93
CA ALA A 997 1.49 -13.90 24.97
C ALA A 997 1.38 -12.38 24.78
N VAL A 998 0.18 -11.80 24.92
CA VAL A 998 -0.02 -10.34 24.92
C VAL A 998 0.56 -9.71 26.18
N VAL A 999 0.34 -10.32 27.35
CA VAL A 999 0.90 -9.86 28.64
C VAL A 999 2.42 -9.97 28.64
N GLU A 1000 2.99 -11.03 28.07
CA GLU A 1000 4.43 -11.24 27.96
C GLU A 1000 5.09 -10.22 27.01
N LEU A 1001 4.49 -9.94 25.85
CA LEU A 1001 4.95 -8.89 24.93
C LEU A 1001 4.93 -7.50 25.59
N ALA A 1002 3.87 -7.18 26.33
CA ALA A 1002 3.80 -5.91 27.07
C ALA A 1002 4.86 -5.86 28.18
N GLY A 1003 5.02 -6.94 28.95
CA GLY A 1003 6.01 -7.02 30.03
C GLY A 1003 7.44 -6.85 29.53
N ARG A 1004 7.80 -7.42 28.37
CA ARG A 1004 9.14 -7.26 27.77
C ARG A 1004 9.42 -5.86 27.30
N ALA A 1005 8.43 -5.23 26.65
CA ALA A 1005 8.54 -3.84 26.22
C ALA A 1005 8.78 -2.88 27.40
N LEU A 1006 8.29 -3.23 28.59
CA LEU A 1006 8.42 -2.44 29.82
C LEU A 1006 9.52 -2.94 30.78
N GLY A 1007 10.35 -3.91 30.38
CA GLY A 1007 11.42 -4.46 31.22
C GLY A 1007 10.96 -5.33 32.40
N GLU A 1008 9.67 -5.65 32.50
CA GLU A 1008 9.08 -6.53 33.55
C GLU A 1008 9.32 -8.03 33.27
N ARG A 1009 9.60 -8.38 32.01
CA ARG A 1009 9.79 -9.75 31.49
C ARG A 1009 10.99 -9.75 30.55
N PHE A 1010 11.58 -10.92 30.32
CA PHE A 1010 12.83 -11.05 29.59
C PHE A 1010 12.80 -12.18 28.56
N GLU A 1011 13.65 -12.07 27.55
CA GLU A 1011 13.80 -13.09 26.51
C GLU A 1011 14.59 -14.32 27.03
N PRO A 1012 14.45 -15.50 26.39
CA PRO A 1012 15.25 -16.67 26.72
C PRO A 1012 16.75 -16.35 26.69
N GLY A 1013 17.48 -16.84 27.69
CA GLY A 1013 18.91 -16.57 27.84
C GLY A 1013 19.26 -15.26 28.58
N PHE A 1014 18.28 -14.44 28.97
CA PHE A 1014 18.56 -13.31 29.87
C PHE A 1014 19.30 -13.78 31.14
N PRO A 1015 20.34 -13.07 31.60
CA PRO A 1015 21.06 -13.42 32.83
C PRO A 1015 20.17 -13.14 34.04
N VAL A 1016 19.70 -14.22 34.68
CA VAL A 1016 18.95 -14.09 35.94
C VAL A 1016 19.96 -13.71 37.03
N VAL A 1017 19.98 -12.43 37.39
CA VAL A 1017 20.67 -11.98 38.60
C VAL A 1017 20.00 -12.68 39.77
N GLN A 1018 20.66 -13.69 40.35
CA GLN A 1018 20.30 -14.15 41.67
C GLN A 1018 20.42 -12.95 42.60
N LYS A 1019 19.29 -12.47 43.13
CA LYS A 1019 19.31 -11.60 44.31
C LYS A 1019 20.06 -12.38 45.38
N VAL A 1020 21.29 -11.96 45.65
CA VAL A 1020 22.04 -12.45 46.81
C VAL A 1020 21.19 -12.10 48.02
N GLU A 1021 20.61 -13.12 48.66
CA GLU A 1021 19.96 -12.93 49.94
C GLU A 1021 20.97 -12.27 50.88
N SER A 1022 20.58 -11.12 51.43
CA SER A 1022 21.39 -10.39 52.39
C SER A 1022 21.62 -11.29 53.61
N LYS A 1023 22.79 -11.93 53.67
CA LYS A 1023 23.21 -12.71 54.84
C LYS A 1023 23.06 -11.82 56.08
N PRO A 1024 22.45 -12.32 57.17
CA PRO A 1024 22.27 -11.52 58.38
C PRO A 1024 23.64 -11.08 58.92
N HIS A 1025 23.72 -9.83 59.37
CA HIS A 1025 24.94 -9.29 59.98
C HIS A 1025 25.42 -10.16 61.14
N ILE A 1026 26.57 -10.82 60.96
CA ILE A 1026 27.31 -11.41 62.07
C ILE A 1026 28.04 -10.28 62.78
N HIS A 1027 27.67 -10.06 64.04
CA HIS A 1027 28.29 -9.06 64.91
C HIS A 1027 29.65 -9.56 65.37
N ILE A 1028 30.72 -8.80 65.09
CA ILE A 1028 32.06 -9.01 65.66
C ILE A 1028 32.44 -7.73 66.44
N PRO A 1029 32.78 -7.80 67.74
CA PRO A 1029 33.15 -6.63 68.53
C PRO A 1029 34.67 -6.42 68.63
N GLY A 1030 35.08 -5.15 68.56
CA GLY A 1030 36.28 -4.66 69.24
C GLY A 1030 37.59 -4.52 68.43
N ALA A 1031 37.97 -3.29 68.13
CA ALA A 1031 39.32 -2.74 68.35
C ALA A 1031 39.24 -1.19 68.40
N ALA A 1032 40.17 -0.54 69.10
CA ALA A 1032 40.04 0.85 69.55
C ALA A 1032 40.52 1.91 68.53
N ALA A 1033 40.08 3.16 68.76
CA ALA A 1033 40.57 4.37 68.10
C ALA A 1033 42.00 4.76 68.53
N PRO A 1034 42.62 5.77 67.89
CA PRO A 1034 42.47 7.11 68.47
C PRO A 1034 42.11 8.21 67.45
N SER A 1035 41.64 9.34 67.99
CA SER A 1035 41.31 10.60 67.29
C SER A 1035 42.33 11.70 67.68
N PRO A 1036 42.06 13.01 67.51
CA PRO A 1036 41.44 13.75 66.40
C PRO A 1036 42.41 14.83 65.86
N LEU A 1037 41.98 15.68 64.92
CA LEU A 1037 42.39 17.09 64.90
C LEU A 1037 41.31 17.97 64.25
N GLU A 1038 41.14 19.17 64.79
CA GLU A 1038 39.97 20.05 64.62
C GLU A 1038 40.23 21.21 63.64
N THR A 1039 39.16 21.76 63.07
CA THR A 1039 38.79 23.20 62.93
C THR A 1039 37.65 23.26 61.89
N GLU A 1040 36.37 23.44 62.23
CA GLU A 1040 35.65 24.53 62.93
C GLU A 1040 35.13 25.63 61.97
N THR A 1041 33.92 26.14 62.27
CA THR A 1041 33.13 27.23 61.63
C THR A 1041 32.32 26.87 60.35
N ALA A 1042 31.10 27.38 60.13
CA ALA A 1042 30.07 27.98 61.01
C ALA A 1042 28.69 28.12 60.29
N SER A 1043 27.63 28.45 61.06
CA SER A 1043 26.23 28.79 60.67
C SER A 1043 25.34 27.60 60.21
N ARG A 1044 24.26 27.20 60.94
CA ARG A 1044 22.99 27.88 61.36
C ARG A 1044 21.95 27.93 60.22
N GLY A 1045 20.70 27.48 60.38
CA GLY A 1045 19.99 26.89 61.54
C GLY A 1045 18.84 25.95 61.12
N SER A 1046 18.25 25.16 62.03
CA SER A 1046 16.96 25.42 62.72
C SER A 1046 15.75 25.61 61.79
N ASP A 1047 14.59 24.97 61.87
CA ASP A 1047 14.02 23.86 62.67
C ASP A 1047 12.70 23.41 61.93
N THR A 1048 11.83 22.45 62.31
CA THR A 1048 11.52 21.86 63.62
C THR A 1048 10.98 20.42 63.50
N THR A 1049 11.39 19.56 64.44
CA THR A 1049 10.85 18.24 64.84
C THR A 1049 9.39 18.28 65.35
N ILE A 1050 8.63 17.16 65.28
CA ILE A 1050 7.83 16.51 66.38
C ILE A 1050 6.55 15.74 65.93
N LEU A 1051 6.56 14.41 66.20
CA LEU A 1051 5.47 13.48 66.65
C LEU A 1051 4.09 13.43 65.92
N ALA A 1052 3.37 12.28 65.82
CA ALA A 1052 3.66 10.88 66.16
C ALA A 1052 2.51 9.92 65.72
N LYS A 1053 2.85 8.62 65.55
CA LYS A 1053 2.03 7.41 65.87
C LYS A 1053 0.68 7.24 65.11
N THR A 1054 0.16 6.05 64.79
CA THR A 1054 0.47 4.65 65.19
C THR A 1054 -0.18 3.67 64.19
N HIS A 1055 0.35 2.43 64.09
CA HIS A 1055 -0.36 1.12 63.94
C HIS A 1055 -1.60 0.93 62.99
N ILE A 1056 -1.89 -0.24 62.40
CA ILE A 1056 -1.35 -1.61 62.49
C ILE A 1056 -1.62 -2.37 61.17
N ARG A 1057 -0.95 -3.51 60.99
CA ARG A 1057 -1.05 -4.48 59.87
C ARG A 1057 -2.49 -4.88 59.48
N HIS A 1058 -2.68 -5.17 58.19
CA HIS A 1058 -2.88 -6.57 57.79
C HIS A 1058 -2.23 -6.88 56.44
#